data_AF-A0A1F6ND96-F1
#
_entry.id   AF-A0A1F6ND96-F1
#
_cell.length_a   1.000
_cell.length_b   1.000
_cell.length_c   1.000
_cell.angle_alpha   90.00
_cell.angle_beta   90.00
_cell.angle_gamma   90.00
#
_symmetry.space_group_name_H-M   'P 1'
#
loop_
_entity.id
_entity.type
_entity.pdbx_description
1 polymer ?
#
loop_
_entity_poly.entity_id
_entity_poly.type
_entity_poly.pdbx_seq_one_letter_code
_entity_poly.pdbx_strand_id
1 'polypeptide(L)'
;MRSVRLLRNFCVPFIVIVLGVACLFSPTEKALACASGQITELNIVARDSGGELVGDIKWGLYLQDKNVDGDKLLGKSLKTGTIDSTGIGTTTFHPDAYNNPETGAAAKFVIKLYETNASVGEYIVWDRTYACGNQYTETSTLSSVKVILRNLDGTSLKNKKFELYEQDSDREGNIIIGDAVSKTFTTGDYGEKEIFVAPGRYLIKVPSDVGLSYQREDIVVNSGRETVVDYILSNVSIVVRDGAGNLLPNNSFSVYQQVTNTDGVRVLGTKMGTYTTGLTGQKSLYLPNGTYVMTFAGTGTNLIYLWDQTINETQSYNLNYRLATISVTARGFDNQLQSNIAVKIYKQTENIDGKILLGDVVASGNTGDNGVVKFFIPPGTYTVELTGPDGQKNLYQSNVLAERGILNLEKVLSALKIILKDADGNLLRDIPISLVEQLKDAEGNYAVGKVLKTKNTREFGLTEFYFPPAVYAFKVKGTTAEYYYFWDKEIVNEQAPTINLTLSVVRVVARDGEGKLVKNVAASLYKQNYDLAKTEILGTKLISVNTGDKGYADIRVPGGTYAVGAGSTTKFNLVVKDGFLTTVNLVKNLETVAIESISDPRPAVTRPNNSLLRSITTGKTYVLLDGQLRYISSLDVFAKYGYKWENVINVSQEELDGYEIGDDLGVSAGAIVEGSVVKSSDNPTVYLIEEGKKRPFATGQAFLGAGHEWSDIVIVSIASLSALEEGEAVVFVATAQDVREGSVVKSSDSPAVYLIESAKKRPFTTGQAFESRGYRWSDILVLSPEIIEDYEEGLPLVYMSNDEAVKEGSLIKSENSPIVYLISNNRRRIITSERIFLALGFEWESVLTVSGAKVNEYQTDLAIDFTEQDFDRDGLSNLQEGFYGTDPDDDDSDDDGFLDGREVNNGFNPLSGGAL
;
A
#
# COMPACT_ATOMS: atom_id res chain seq x y z
N MET A 1 -41.12 -26.34 -53.80
CA MET A 1 -42.22 -27.23 -53.38
C MET A 1 -43.48 -26.89 -54.18
N ARG A 2 -44.21 -27.92 -54.64
CA ARG A 2 -45.56 -27.82 -55.24
C ARG A 2 -46.61 -27.52 -54.16
N SER A 3 -47.66 -26.76 -54.52
CA SER A 3 -49.10 -26.84 -54.11
C SER A 3 -49.78 -25.54 -54.57
N VAL A 4 -50.61 -25.47 -55.62
CA VAL A 4 -52.01 -25.95 -55.83
C VAL A 4 -53.03 -25.46 -54.80
N ARG A 5 -53.94 -24.56 -55.24
CA ARG A 5 -55.40 -24.42 -54.99
C ARG A 5 -55.81 -22.92 -55.07
N LEU A 6 -57.00 -22.48 -55.48
CA LEU A 6 -58.08 -22.97 -56.35
C LEU A 6 -59.07 -21.76 -56.51
N LEU A 7 -59.47 -21.42 -57.74
CA LEU A 7 -60.78 -20.92 -58.22
C LEU A 7 -61.65 -19.90 -57.43
N ARG A 8 -62.09 -18.83 -58.15
CA ARG A 8 -63.51 -18.48 -58.46
C ARG A 8 -63.56 -17.28 -59.42
N ASN A 9 -63.84 -17.49 -60.71
CA ASN A 9 -65.15 -17.35 -61.40
C ASN A 9 -65.88 -16.02 -61.20
N PHE A 10 -65.88 -15.18 -62.24
CA PHE A 10 -67.08 -14.51 -62.76
C PHE A 10 -66.97 -14.33 -64.29
N CYS A 11 -68.10 -14.49 -64.97
CA CYS A 11 -68.27 -14.77 -66.39
C CYS A 11 -69.02 -13.61 -67.08
N VAL A 12 -68.45 -13.03 -68.16
CA VAL A 12 -69.02 -12.77 -69.53
C VAL A 12 -70.22 -11.77 -69.61
N PRO A 13 -70.40 -10.89 -70.66
CA PRO A 13 -70.26 -11.28 -72.07
C PRO A 13 -69.73 -10.28 -73.13
N PHE A 14 -69.19 -10.91 -74.19
CA PHE A 14 -69.27 -10.64 -75.64
C PHE A 14 -69.16 -9.22 -76.21
N ILE A 15 -68.26 -9.06 -77.20
CA ILE A 15 -68.62 -8.87 -78.62
C ILE A 15 -67.48 -9.44 -79.50
N VAL A 16 -67.89 -10.21 -80.51
CA VAL A 16 -67.08 -10.77 -81.61
C VAL A 16 -67.22 -9.83 -82.82
N ILE A 17 -66.15 -9.59 -83.59
CA ILE A 17 -66.12 -9.64 -85.07
C ILE A 17 -64.68 -9.51 -85.60
N VAL A 18 -64.21 -10.64 -86.14
CA VAL A 18 -63.47 -10.89 -87.40
C VAL A 18 -62.89 -9.68 -88.16
N LEU A 19 -61.57 -9.69 -88.45
CA LEU A 19 -60.97 -9.81 -89.80
C LEU A 19 -59.49 -9.38 -89.82
N GLY A 20 -58.70 -10.07 -90.66
CA GLY A 20 -57.61 -9.44 -91.40
C GLY A 20 -56.20 -9.78 -90.96
N VAL A 21 -55.70 -10.93 -91.45
CA VAL A 21 -54.27 -11.10 -91.69
C VAL A 21 -53.87 -10.08 -92.77
N ALA A 22 -53.18 -9.03 -92.37
CA ALA A 22 -52.39 -8.18 -93.24
C ALA A 22 -50.95 -8.21 -92.74
N CYS A 23 -50.12 -9.06 -93.37
CA CYS A 23 -48.68 -8.89 -93.34
C CYS A 23 -48.35 -7.54 -93.99
N LEU A 24 -48.25 -6.49 -93.18
CA LEU A 24 -47.54 -5.29 -93.58
C LEU A 24 -46.05 -5.57 -93.42
N PHE A 25 -45.41 -5.94 -94.52
CA PHE A 25 -43.97 -5.76 -94.67
C PHE A 25 -43.68 -4.27 -94.50
N SER A 26 -43.11 -3.89 -93.36
CA SER A 26 -42.48 -2.59 -93.19
C SER A 26 -41.39 -2.46 -94.26
N PRO A 27 -41.37 -1.44 -95.12
CA PRO A 27 -40.21 -1.19 -95.94
C PRO A 27 -39.04 -0.85 -95.00
N THR A 28 -37.99 -1.67 -95.01
CA THR A 28 -36.70 -1.27 -94.47
C THR A 28 -36.20 -0.10 -95.33
N GLU A 29 -36.31 1.12 -94.83
CA GLU A 29 -35.66 2.28 -95.43
C GLU A 29 -34.17 1.97 -95.55
N LYS A 30 -33.67 1.89 -96.78
CA LYS A 30 -32.23 1.74 -97.04
C LYS A 30 -31.54 3.00 -96.53
N ALA A 31 -30.59 2.85 -95.62
CA ALA A 31 -29.78 3.95 -95.13
C ALA A 31 -28.93 4.53 -96.27
N LEU A 32 -28.91 5.86 -96.42
CA LEU A 32 -28.09 6.54 -97.42
C LEU A 32 -26.59 6.40 -97.08
N ALA A 33 -25.78 6.07 -98.09
CA ALA A 33 -24.31 6.14 -97.97
C ALA A 33 -23.84 7.60 -97.90
N CYS A 34 -22.83 7.90 -97.08
CA CYS A 34 -22.27 9.23 -96.95
C CYS A 34 -21.68 9.69 -98.29
N ALA A 35 -21.94 10.94 -98.69
CA ALA A 35 -21.21 11.54 -99.81
C ALA A 35 -19.74 11.81 -99.42
N SER A 36 -18.83 11.84 -100.40
CA SER A 36 -17.39 12.11 -100.17
C SER A 36 -17.19 13.41 -99.38
N GLY A 37 -16.63 13.32 -98.17
CA GLY A 37 -16.41 14.45 -97.26
C GLY A 37 -17.48 14.67 -96.19
N GLN A 38 -18.61 13.94 -96.20
CA GLN A 38 -19.61 14.02 -95.13
C GLN A 38 -19.20 13.18 -93.93
N ILE A 39 -18.87 13.84 -92.82
CA ILE A 39 -18.51 13.22 -91.53
C ILE A 39 -19.56 13.65 -90.50
N THR A 40 -19.93 12.74 -89.59
CA THR A 40 -20.81 13.06 -88.47
C THR A 40 -19.99 13.52 -87.28
N GLU A 41 -20.37 14.62 -86.65
CA GLU A 41 -19.78 15.09 -85.41
C GLU A 41 -20.73 14.78 -84.25
N LEU A 42 -20.19 14.19 -83.20
CA LEU A 42 -20.92 13.80 -82.00
C LEU A 42 -20.28 14.48 -80.78
N ASN A 43 -21.07 15.33 -80.14
CA ASN A 43 -20.76 15.96 -78.87
C ASN A 43 -21.44 15.18 -77.76
N ILE A 44 -20.66 14.70 -76.79
CA ILE A 44 -21.10 13.95 -75.63
C ILE A 44 -20.97 14.87 -74.43
N VAL A 45 -22.10 15.16 -73.79
CA VAL A 45 -22.19 16.13 -72.70
C VAL A 45 -22.66 15.39 -71.46
N ALA A 46 -21.87 15.44 -70.40
CA ALA A 46 -22.27 14.97 -69.07
C ALA A 46 -22.70 16.17 -68.22
N ARG A 47 -23.83 16.04 -67.56
CA ARG A 47 -24.30 17.01 -66.57
C ARG A 47 -24.56 16.35 -65.24
N ASP A 48 -24.34 17.07 -64.15
CA ASP A 48 -24.74 16.61 -62.82
C ASP A 48 -26.26 16.78 -62.62
N SER A 49 -26.75 16.44 -61.43
CA SER A 49 -28.17 16.58 -61.09
C SER A 49 -28.66 18.04 -61.00
N GLY A 50 -27.75 19.00 -60.84
CA GLY A 50 -28.03 20.45 -60.87
C GLY A 50 -28.06 21.03 -62.29
N GLY A 51 -27.61 20.27 -63.29
CA GLY A 51 -27.50 20.68 -64.68
C GLY A 51 -26.16 21.31 -65.05
N GLU A 52 -25.19 21.35 -64.13
CA GLU A 52 -23.85 21.84 -64.40
C GLU A 52 -23.06 20.83 -65.24
N LEU A 53 -22.06 21.32 -65.97
CA LEU A 53 -21.22 20.49 -66.84
C LEU A 53 -20.18 19.72 -66.02
N VAL A 54 -20.02 18.43 -66.30
CA VAL A 54 -19.13 17.53 -65.55
C VAL A 54 -17.97 17.08 -66.44
N GLY A 55 -16.73 17.26 -65.95
CA GLY A 55 -15.50 16.79 -66.60
C GLY A 55 -15.04 15.42 -66.09
N ASP A 56 -13.94 14.91 -66.67
CA ASP A 56 -13.27 13.64 -66.30
C ASP A 56 -14.11 12.36 -66.44
N ILE A 57 -15.29 12.46 -67.05
CA ILE A 57 -16.13 11.31 -67.40
C ILE A 57 -15.58 10.66 -68.66
N LYS A 58 -15.23 9.39 -68.59
CA LYS A 58 -14.83 8.59 -69.75
C LYS A 58 -16.07 8.20 -70.53
N TRP A 59 -15.96 8.21 -71.85
CA TRP A 59 -17.03 7.81 -72.74
C TRP A 59 -16.53 6.88 -73.84
N GLY A 60 -17.43 6.05 -74.36
CA GLY A 60 -17.19 5.24 -75.53
C GLY A 60 -18.43 5.12 -76.40
N LEU A 61 -18.22 5.16 -77.71
CA LEU A 61 -19.19 4.90 -78.75
C LEU A 61 -18.99 3.48 -79.27
N TYR A 62 -20.04 2.66 -79.19
CA TYR A 62 -20.02 1.25 -79.56
C TYR A 62 -21.12 0.96 -80.59
N LEU A 63 -20.98 -0.13 -81.33
CA LEU A 63 -22.11 -0.72 -82.04
C LEU A 63 -23.06 -1.40 -81.06
N GLN A 64 -24.35 -1.37 -81.37
CA GLN A 64 -25.35 -2.15 -80.66
C GLN A 64 -25.56 -3.47 -81.39
N ASP A 65 -25.10 -4.55 -80.77
CA ASP A 65 -25.33 -5.91 -81.24
C ASP A 65 -26.58 -6.49 -80.56
N LYS A 66 -27.02 -7.67 -81.01
CA LYS A 66 -28.04 -8.46 -80.35
C LYS A 66 -27.56 -9.89 -80.14
N ASN A 67 -27.89 -10.48 -79.00
CA ASN A 67 -27.68 -11.92 -78.80
C ASN A 67 -28.67 -12.74 -79.65
N VAL A 68 -28.54 -14.07 -79.60
CA VAL A 68 -29.43 -15.02 -80.31
C VAL A 68 -30.89 -14.92 -79.86
N ASP A 69 -31.13 -14.41 -78.65
CA ASP A 69 -32.47 -14.22 -78.06
C ASP A 69 -33.05 -12.82 -78.37
N GLY A 70 -32.27 -11.97 -79.06
CA GLY A 70 -32.67 -10.62 -79.45
C GLY A 70 -32.39 -9.53 -78.40
N ASP A 71 -31.79 -9.87 -77.26
CA ASP A 71 -31.38 -8.92 -76.23
C ASP A 71 -30.24 -8.04 -76.71
N LYS A 72 -30.25 -6.78 -76.28
CA LYS A 72 -29.23 -5.80 -76.66
C LYS A 72 -27.89 -6.17 -76.03
N LEU A 73 -26.84 -6.14 -76.83
CA LEU A 73 -25.46 -6.35 -76.38
C LEU A 73 -24.60 -5.15 -76.75
N LEU A 74 -23.63 -4.86 -75.89
CA LEU A 74 -22.58 -3.89 -76.18
C LEU A 74 -21.64 -4.53 -77.21
N GLY A 75 -21.65 -4.01 -78.43
CA GLY A 75 -20.87 -4.53 -79.55
C GLY A 75 -19.48 -3.93 -79.64
N LYS A 76 -18.92 -3.93 -80.85
CA LYS A 76 -17.56 -3.42 -81.12
C LYS A 76 -17.42 -1.94 -80.71
N SER A 77 -16.36 -1.63 -79.96
CA SER A 77 -15.93 -0.25 -79.66
C SER A 77 -15.47 0.47 -80.91
N LEU A 78 -16.00 1.67 -81.14
CA LEU A 78 -15.68 2.49 -82.32
C LEU A 78 -14.77 3.66 -81.96
N LYS A 79 -15.15 4.42 -80.92
CA LYS A 79 -14.44 5.59 -80.43
C LYS A 79 -14.52 5.63 -78.92
N THR A 80 -13.48 6.15 -78.27
CA THR A 80 -13.47 6.39 -76.83
C THR A 80 -12.79 7.73 -76.57
N GLY A 81 -13.06 8.30 -75.41
CA GLY A 81 -12.45 9.54 -74.96
C GLY A 81 -12.79 9.85 -73.51
N THR A 82 -12.36 11.01 -73.06
CA THR A 82 -12.74 11.58 -71.76
C THR A 82 -13.33 12.96 -72.02
N ILE A 83 -14.41 13.29 -71.32
CA ILE A 83 -14.98 14.64 -71.31
C ILE A 83 -13.98 15.55 -70.60
N ASP A 84 -13.52 16.59 -71.29
CA ASP A 84 -12.53 17.50 -70.75
C ASP A 84 -13.14 18.52 -69.77
N SER A 85 -12.33 19.46 -69.30
CA SER A 85 -12.77 20.51 -68.37
C SER A 85 -13.79 21.49 -68.95
N THR A 86 -14.08 21.44 -70.25
CA THR A 86 -15.15 22.21 -70.89
C THR A 86 -16.51 21.51 -70.79
N GLY A 87 -16.54 20.27 -70.31
CA GLY A 87 -17.77 19.49 -70.11
C GLY A 87 -18.32 18.84 -71.39
N ILE A 88 -17.56 18.86 -72.48
CA ILE A 88 -17.96 18.30 -73.77
C ILE A 88 -16.85 17.38 -74.29
N GLY A 89 -17.20 16.14 -74.62
CA GLY A 89 -16.35 15.23 -75.38
C GLY A 89 -16.78 15.20 -76.84
N THR A 90 -15.91 15.56 -77.77
CA THR A 90 -16.24 15.60 -79.21
C THR A 90 -15.55 14.48 -79.98
N THR A 91 -16.26 13.85 -80.91
CA THR A 91 -15.69 12.89 -81.86
C THR A 91 -16.34 12.95 -83.21
N THR A 92 -15.65 12.40 -84.22
CA THR A 92 -16.15 12.34 -85.58
C THR A 92 -16.04 10.93 -86.16
N PHE A 93 -17.07 10.52 -86.91
CA PHE A 93 -17.11 9.19 -87.54
C PHE A 93 -18.06 9.14 -88.75
N HIS A 94 -17.95 8.05 -89.52
CA HIS A 94 -18.82 7.73 -90.65
C HIS A 94 -19.84 6.66 -90.22
N PRO A 95 -21.10 7.02 -89.94
CA PRO A 95 -22.10 6.07 -89.43
C PRO A 95 -22.49 5.02 -90.47
N ASP A 96 -22.43 5.36 -91.76
CA ASP A 96 -22.75 4.49 -92.88
C ASP A 96 -21.78 3.33 -93.06
N ALA A 97 -20.51 3.51 -92.63
CA ALA A 97 -19.49 2.46 -92.64
C ALA A 97 -19.85 1.25 -91.76
N TYR A 98 -20.87 1.36 -90.93
CA TYR A 98 -21.34 0.32 -90.02
C TYR A 98 -22.75 -0.19 -90.33
N ASN A 99 -23.38 0.31 -91.41
CA ASN A 99 -24.70 -0.17 -91.84
C ASN A 99 -24.63 -1.65 -92.21
N ASN A 100 -25.75 -2.35 -92.04
CA ASN A 100 -25.80 -3.77 -92.36
C ASN A 100 -25.55 -3.97 -93.88
N PRO A 101 -24.50 -4.69 -94.29
CA PRO A 101 -24.12 -4.82 -95.69
C PRO A 101 -25.10 -5.65 -96.52
N GLU A 102 -25.90 -6.51 -95.88
CA GLU A 102 -26.87 -7.40 -96.53
C GLU A 102 -28.26 -6.74 -96.68
N THR A 103 -28.69 -6.01 -95.66
CA THR A 103 -30.05 -5.41 -95.61
C THR A 103 -30.07 -3.91 -95.91
N GLY A 104 -28.92 -3.23 -95.84
CA GLY A 104 -28.82 -1.78 -95.97
C GLY A 104 -29.42 -1.00 -94.79
N ALA A 105 -29.75 -1.68 -93.70
CA ALA A 105 -30.33 -1.05 -92.51
C ALA A 105 -29.29 -0.20 -91.76
N ALA A 106 -29.73 0.93 -91.20
CA ALA A 106 -28.90 1.81 -90.40
C ALA A 106 -28.35 1.10 -89.16
N ALA A 107 -27.06 1.28 -88.88
CA ALA A 107 -26.46 0.77 -87.66
C ALA A 107 -27.08 1.43 -86.42
N LYS A 108 -27.21 0.66 -85.33
CA LYS A 108 -27.53 1.19 -84.01
C LYS A 108 -26.26 1.33 -83.19
N PHE A 109 -26.19 2.39 -82.41
CA PHE A 109 -25.04 2.74 -81.59
C PHE A 109 -25.42 2.80 -80.11
N VAL A 110 -24.41 2.62 -79.27
CA VAL A 110 -24.50 2.71 -77.82
C VAL A 110 -23.48 3.73 -77.35
N ILE A 111 -23.91 4.66 -76.51
CA ILE A 111 -22.97 5.52 -75.76
C ILE A 111 -22.85 4.94 -74.36
N LYS A 112 -21.62 4.68 -73.95
CA LYS A 112 -21.28 4.25 -72.59
C LYS A 112 -20.50 5.36 -71.92
N LEU A 113 -20.92 5.79 -70.73
CA LEU A 113 -20.19 6.76 -69.91
C LEU A 113 -19.83 6.14 -68.55
N TYR A 114 -18.70 6.50 -67.98
CA TYR A 114 -18.28 6.08 -66.64
C TYR A 114 -17.19 7.00 -66.10
N GLU A 115 -17.16 7.23 -64.78
CA GLU A 115 -16.07 8.00 -64.16
C GLU A 115 -14.84 7.12 -63.91
N THR A 116 -15.03 6.04 -63.13
CA THR A 116 -13.91 5.26 -62.60
C THR A 116 -13.72 3.93 -63.32
N ASN A 117 -14.65 2.99 -63.13
CA ASN A 117 -14.59 1.63 -63.66
C ASN A 117 -15.44 1.51 -64.92
N ALA A 118 -14.88 0.88 -65.96
CA ALA A 118 -15.55 0.71 -67.25
C ALA A 118 -16.61 -0.40 -67.23
N SER A 119 -16.78 -1.17 -66.15
CA SER A 119 -17.75 -2.27 -66.08
C SER A 119 -18.64 -2.23 -64.84
N VAL A 120 -18.53 -1.15 -64.04
CA VAL A 120 -19.26 -1.00 -62.78
C VAL A 120 -19.67 0.46 -62.66
N GLY A 121 -20.95 0.71 -62.37
CA GLY A 121 -21.50 2.07 -62.28
C GLY A 121 -21.55 2.82 -63.62
N GLU A 122 -21.53 2.13 -64.76
CA GLU A 122 -21.60 2.77 -66.08
C GLU A 122 -23.01 3.19 -66.50
N TYR A 123 -23.07 4.29 -67.25
CA TYR A 123 -24.27 4.75 -67.91
C TYR A 123 -24.29 4.19 -69.32
N ILE A 124 -25.34 3.44 -69.66
CA ILE A 124 -25.49 2.91 -71.01
C ILE A 124 -26.72 3.51 -71.68
N VAL A 125 -26.47 4.20 -72.78
CA VAL A 125 -27.46 4.88 -73.59
C VAL A 125 -27.64 4.11 -74.89
N TRP A 126 -28.73 3.34 -74.96
CA TRP A 126 -29.04 2.43 -76.07
C TRP A 126 -29.80 3.10 -77.22
N ASP A 127 -29.89 2.36 -78.32
CA ASP A 127 -30.72 2.64 -79.51
C ASP A 127 -30.45 3.99 -80.17
N ARG A 128 -29.18 4.43 -80.20
CA ARG A 128 -28.80 5.65 -80.92
C ARG A 128 -28.65 5.39 -82.40
N THR A 129 -29.06 6.35 -83.21
CA THR A 129 -28.97 6.33 -84.68
C THR A 129 -28.46 7.68 -85.15
N TYR A 130 -27.48 7.66 -86.05
CA TYR A 130 -26.84 8.86 -86.56
C TYR A 130 -26.83 8.86 -88.08
N ALA A 131 -27.09 10.01 -88.68
CA ALA A 131 -27.05 10.23 -90.12
C ALA A 131 -25.83 11.09 -90.53
N CYS A 132 -25.29 10.81 -91.72
CA CYS A 132 -24.13 11.48 -92.31
C CYS A 132 -24.27 13.01 -92.38
N GLY A 133 -23.20 13.73 -92.05
CA GLY A 133 -23.09 15.18 -92.24
C GLY A 133 -23.81 16.05 -91.21
N ASN A 134 -24.47 15.44 -90.22
CA ASN A 134 -25.12 16.15 -89.12
C ASN A 134 -24.20 16.28 -87.90
N GLN A 135 -24.48 17.29 -87.08
CA GLN A 135 -23.92 17.40 -85.73
C GLN A 135 -24.96 16.94 -84.71
N TYR A 136 -24.57 16.05 -83.81
CA TYR A 136 -25.43 15.56 -82.71
C TYR A 136 -24.84 15.96 -81.37
N THR A 137 -25.71 16.31 -80.42
CA THR A 137 -25.34 16.54 -79.02
C THR A 137 -26.13 15.60 -78.14
N GLU A 138 -25.44 14.64 -77.53
CA GLU A 138 -26.01 13.67 -76.60
C GLU A 138 -25.71 14.12 -75.18
N THR A 139 -26.76 14.57 -74.48
CA THR A 139 -26.65 15.03 -73.09
C THR A 139 -27.15 13.95 -72.15
N SER A 140 -26.33 13.58 -71.17
CA SER A 140 -26.71 12.66 -70.09
C SER A 140 -26.62 13.38 -68.75
N THR A 141 -27.75 13.44 -68.04
CA THR A 141 -27.77 13.81 -66.62
C THR A 141 -27.34 12.60 -65.81
N LEU A 142 -26.16 12.68 -65.21
CA LEU A 142 -25.56 11.62 -64.43
C LEU A 142 -26.11 11.65 -63.01
N SER A 143 -26.30 10.46 -62.44
CA SER A 143 -26.55 10.30 -61.01
C SER A 143 -25.23 10.32 -60.24
N SER A 144 -25.27 10.58 -58.95
CA SER A 144 -24.04 10.56 -58.16
C SER A 144 -24.29 10.08 -56.74
N VAL A 145 -23.22 9.58 -56.12
CA VAL A 145 -23.13 9.33 -54.69
C VAL A 145 -22.15 10.34 -54.12
N LYS A 146 -22.65 11.20 -53.23
CA LYS A 146 -21.82 12.13 -52.47
C LYS A 146 -21.58 11.57 -51.07
N VAL A 147 -20.40 11.03 -50.85
CA VAL A 147 -20.01 10.44 -49.56
C VAL A 147 -19.41 11.52 -48.67
N ILE A 148 -19.97 11.70 -47.48
CA ILE A 148 -19.46 12.59 -46.43
C ILE A 148 -19.13 11.73 -45.22
N LEU A 149 -17.86 11.69 -44.82
CA LEU A 149 -17.43 10.93 -43.64
C LEU A 149 -17.18 11.88 -42.48
N ARG A 150 -17.72 11.58 -41.31
CA ARG A 150 -17.61 12.45 -40.13
C ARG A 150 -17.09 11.71 -38.90
N ASN A 151 -16.48 12.46 -37.99
CA ASN A 151 -16.35 12.03 -36.61
C ASN A 151 -17.66 12.29 -35.84
N LEU A 152 -17.71 11.90 -34.57
CA LEU A 152 -18.90 12.06 -33.75
C LEU A 152 -19.31 13.53 -33.51
N ASP A 153 -18.34 14.44 -33.49
CA ASP A 153 -18.58 15.88 -33.31
C ASP A 153 -19.20 16.53 -34.57
N GLY A 154 -19.52 15.73 -35.60
CA GLY A 154 -20.06 16.20 -36.88
C GLY A 154 -19.00 16.81 -37.81
N THR A 155 -17.72 16.80 -37.42
CA THR A 155 -16.63 17.34 -38.22
C THR A 155 -16.30 16.38 -39.36
N SER A 156 -16.26 16.90 -40.58
CA SER A 156 -15.93 16.12 -41.76
C SER A 156 -14.46 15.66 -41.73
N LEU A 157 -14.24 14.39 -42.06
CA LEU A 157 -12.93 13.74 -42.06
C LEU A 157 -12.27 13.93 -43.41
N LYS A 158 -11.23 14.77 -43.47
CA LYS A 158 -10.42 14.97 -44.68
C LYS A 158 -9.48 13.79 -44.93
N ASN A 159 -9.16 13.52 -46.20
CA ASN A 159 -8.20 12.48 -46.59
C ASN A 159 -8.51 11.07 -46.07
N LYS A 160 -9.77 10.77 -45.72
CA LYS A 160 -10.20 9.45 -45.28
C LYS A 160 -10.47 8.57 -46.51
N LYS A 161 -9.82 7.42 -46.56
CA LYS A 161 -10.01 6.43 -47.63
C LYS A 161 -11.32 5.67 -47.44
N PHE A 162 -11.96 5.32 -48.54
CA PHE A 162 -13.11 4.42 -48.58
C PHE A 162 -13.21 3.70 -49.92
N GLU A 163 -14.04 2.68 -49.95
CA GLU A 163 -14.31 1.81 -51.08
C GLU A 163 -15.81 1.89 -51.40
N LEU A 164 -16.17 1.84 -52.69
CA LEU A 164 -17.55 1.83 -53.17
C LEU A 164 -17.75 0.60 -54.04
N TYR A 165 -18.81 -0.15 -53.76
CA TYR A 165 -19.17 -1.39 -54.44
C TYR A 165 -20.62 -1.33 -54.92
N GLU A 166 -20.91 -2.01 -56.02
CA GLU A 166 -22.28 -2.38 -56.32
C GLU A 166 -22.80 -3.39 -55.29
N GLN A 167 -24.10 -3.34 -55.03
CA GLN A 167 -24.77 -4.20 -54.09
C GLN A 167 -25.89 -4.96 -54.79
N ASP A 168 -25.85 -6.28 -54.67
CA ASP A 168 -26.91 -7.19 -55.09
C ASP A 168 -27.54 -7.89 -53.88
N SER A 169 -28.57 -8.69 -54.14
CA SER A 169 -29.19 -9.53 -53.12
C SER A 169 -29.46 -10.93 -53.67
N ASP A 170 -29.26 -11.96 -52.83
CA ASP A 170 -29.67 -13.33 -53.18
C ASP A 170 -31.20 -13.49 -53.16
N ARG A 171 -31.69 -14.69 -53.46
CA ARG A 171 -33.13 -14.98 -53.50
C ARG A 171 -33.79 -14.91 -52.13
N GLU A 172 -32.98 -14.99 -51.08
CA GLU A 172 -33.35 -14.94 -49.67
C GLU A 172 -33.27 -13.49 -49.12
N GLY A 173 -32.76 -12.53 -49.91
CA GLY A 173 -32.63 -11.13 -49.55
C GLY A 173 -31.33 -10.79 -48.80
N ASN A 174 -30.38 -11.72 -48.71
CA ASN A 174 -29.07 -11.44 -48.13
C ASN A 174 -28.23 -10.61 -49.10
N ILE A 175 -27.45 -9.69 -48.55
CA ILE A 175 -26.63 -8.76 -49.32
C ILE A 175 -25.44 -9.49 -49.95
N ILE A 176 -25.26 -9.29 -51.25
CA ILE A 176 -24.09 -9.72 -52.01
C ILE A 176 -23.29 -8.47 -52.40
N ILE A 177 -22.02 -8.46 -52.03
CA ILE A 177 -21.08 -7.41 -52.45
C ILE A 177 -20.66 -7.71 -53.89
N GLY A 178 -21.06 -6.84 -54.82
CA GLY A 178 -20.72 -6.91 -56.23
C GLY A 178 -19.30 -6.40 -56.51
N ASP A 179 -19.06 -6.04 -57.76
CA ASP A 179 -17.76 -5.52 -58.18
C ASP A 179 -17.51 -4.10 -57.61
N ALA A 180 -16.24 -3.77 -57.40
CA ALA A 180 -15.84 -2.47 -56.89
C ALA A 180 -15.93 -1.40 -57.99
N VAL A 181 -16.64 -0.31 -57.71
CA VAL A 181 -16.50 0.94 -58.48
C VAL A 181 -15.06 1.45 -58.33
N SER A 182 -14.58 1.50 -57.07
CA SER A 182 -13.16 1.67 -56.73
C SER A 182 -12.90 1.33 -55.27
N LYS A 183 -11.65 0.98 -54.96
CA LYS A 183 -11.15 0.72 -53.60
C LYS A 183 -10.25 1.83 -53.05
N THR A 184 -10.10 2.93 -53.79
CA THR A 184 -9.08 3.95 -53.50
C THR A 184 -9.65 5.36 -53.36
N PHE A 185 -10.96 5.50 -53.23
CA PHE A 185 -11.56 6.82 -53.02
C PHE A 185 -11.04 7.43 -51.73
N THR A 186 -10.86 8.74 -51.76
CA THR A 186 -10.39 9.54 -50.62
C THR A 186 -11.24 10.80 -50.57
N THR A 187 -11.78 11.12 -49.39
CA THR A 187 -12.53 12.37 -49.16
C THR A 187 -11.63 13.58 -49.36
N GLY A 188 -12.16 14.64 -50.00
CA GLY A 188 -11.41 15.87 -50.25
C GLY A 188 -11.24 16.77 -49.02
N ASP A 189 -10.86 18.02 -49.27
CA ASP A 189 -10.56 19.01 -48.22
C ASP A 189 -11.77 19.42 -47.38
N TYR A 190 -12.99 19.13 -47.81
CA TYR A 190 -14.22 19.34 -47.04
C TYR A 190 -14.75 18.04 -46.41
N GLY A 191 -13.97 16.95 -46.48
CA GLY A 191 -14.32 15.62 -45.98
C GLY A 191 -15.45 14.94 -46.75
N GLU A 192 -15.67 15.37 -47.99
CA GLU A 192 -16.65 14.83 -48.92
C GLU A 192 -16.01 14.39 -50.23
N LYS A 193 -16.65 13.45 -50.93
CA LYS A 193 -16.27 13.02 -52.28
C LYS A 193 -17.53 12.66 -53.05
N GLU A 194 -17.77 13.37 -54.15
CA GLU A 194 -18.79 13.01 -55.14
C GLU A 194 -18.22 12.02 -56.16
N ILE A 195 -19.04 11.04 -56.52
CA ILE A 195 -18.72 9.96 -57.45
C ILE A 195 -19.93 9.74 -58.36
N PHE A 196 -19.75 9.84 -59.68
CA PHE A 196 -20.79 9.63 -60.67
C PHE A 196 -20.92 8.14 -60.99
N VAL A 197 -22.04 7.55 -60.57
CA VAL A 197 -22.39 6.13 -60.78
C VAL A 197 -23.83 6.01 -61.23
N ALA A 198 -24.07 5.05 -62.13
CA ALA A 198 -25.39 4.78 -62.66
C ALA A 198 -26.43 4.41 -61.57
N PRO A 199 -27.73 4.46 -61.90
CA PRO A 199 -28.78 4.12 -60.93
C PRO A 199 -28.70 2.66 -60.52
N GLY A 200 -28.72 2.40 -59.21
CA GLY A 200 -28.48 1.08 -58.66
C GLY A 200 -28.42 1.09 -57.14
N ARG A 201 -28.11 -0.07 -56.56
CA ARG A 201 -27.81 -0.19 -55.13
C ARG A 201 -26.30 -0.30 -54.95
N TYR A 202 -25.80 0.42 -53.96
CA TYR A 202 -24.39 0.47 -53.63
C TYR A 202 -24.18 0.28 -52.13
N LEU A 203 -22.95 -0.06 -51.76
CA LEU A 203 -22.48 -0.04 -50.39
C LEU A 203 -21.11 0.62 -50.34
N ILE A 204 -20.80 1.23 -49.19
CA ILE A 204 -19.47 1.77 -48.92
C ILE A 204 -18.78 0.98 -47.83
N LYS A 205 -17.46 0.80 -47.97
CA LYS A 205 -16.59 0.31 -46.92
C LYS A 205 -15.56 1.37 -46.55
N VAL A 206 -15.45 1.67 -45.26
CA VAL A 206 -14.45 2.63 -44.75
C VAL A 206 -13.47 1.87 -43.85
N PRO A 207 -12.18 1.80 -44.17
CA PRO A 207 -11.19 1.17 -43.30
C PRO A 207 -11.13 1.82 -41.91
N SER A 208 -11.11 0.98 -40.88
CA SER A 208 -10.94 1.35 -39.47
C SER A 208 -9.48 1.25 -39.03
N ASP A 209 -9.19 1.61 -37.77
CA ASP A 209 -7.81 1.55 -37.23
C ASP A 209 -7.41 0.12 -36.81
N VAL A 210 -8.36 -0.82 -36.84
CA VAL A 210 -8.22 -2.22 -36.40
C VAL A 210 -8.22 -3.23 -37.55
N GLY A 211 -8.10 -2.78 -38.79
CA GLY A 211 -8.09 -3.67 -39.96
C GLY A 211 -9.46 -4.26 -40.34
N LEU A 212 -10.53 -3.90 -39.61
CA LEU A 212 -11.91 -4.06 -40.07
C LEU A 212 -12.34 -2.84 -40.90
N SER A 213 -13.51 -2.92 -41.52
CA SER A 213 -14.12 -1.78 -42.19
C SER A 213 -15.48 -1.49 -41.60
N TYR A 214 -15.80 -0.20 -41.48
CA TYR A 214 -17.19 0.23 -41.39
C TYR A 214 -17.87 -0.10 -42.71
N GLN A 215 -19.12 -0.52 -42.65
CA GLN A 215 -19.89 -0.88 -43.83
C GLN A 215 -21.24 -0.19 -43.74
N ARG A 216 -21.60 0.54 -44.79
CA ARG A 216 -22.93 1.11 -44.95
C ARG A 216 -23.54 0.60 -46.24
N GLU A 217 -24.66 -0.08 -46.09
CA GLU A 217 -25.36 -0.83 -47.12
C GLU A 217 -26.59 -0.06 -47.60
N ASP A 218 -27.24 -0.59 -48.64
CA ASP A 218 -28.52 -0.11 -49.17
C ASP A 218 -28.51 1.37 -49.61
N ILE A 219 -27.40 1.83 -50.18
CA ILE A 219 -27.30 3.15 -50.79
C ILE A 219 -28.00 3.09 -52.15
N VAL A 220 -29.24 3.58 -52.20
CA VAL A 220 -30.06 3.58 -53.42
C VAL A 220 -29.80 4.84 -54.23
N VAL A 221 -29.17 4.68 -55.39
CA VAL A 221 -28.90 5.75 -56.35
C VAL A 221 -30.01 5.81 -57.39
N ASN A 222 -30.67 6.95 -57.48
CA ASN A 222 -31.77 7.16 -58.42
C ASN A 222 -31.28 7.89 -59.68
N SER A 223 -31.93 7.60 -60.81
CA SER A 223 -31.60 8.22 -62.11
C SER A 223 -31.59 9.74 -62.06
N GLY A 224 -30.47 10.33 -62.50
CA GLY A 224 -30.25 11.77 -62.60
C GLY A 224 -30.28 12.52 -61.26
N ARG A 225 -30.08 11.84 -60.12
CA ARG A 225 -30.08 12.46 -58.79
C ARG A 225 -28.76 12.25 -58.06
N GLU A 226 -28.37 13.24 -57.26
CA GLU A 226 -27.35 13.09 -56.23
C GLU A 226 -27.94 12.35 -55.01
N THR A 227 -27.22 11.35 -54.52
CA THR A 227 -27.51 10.61 -53.29
C THR A 227 -26.46 10.95 -52.25
N VAL A 228 -26.84 11.70 -51.21
CA VAL A 228 -25.93 12.08 -50.13
C VAL A 228 -25.84 10.97 -49.08
N VAL A 229 -24.62 10.51 -48.82
CA VAL A 229 -24.30 9.48 -47.83
C VAL A 229 -23.50 10.13 -46.71
N ASP A 230 -24.20 10.71 -45.74
CA ASP A 230 -23.58 11.28 -44.54
C ASP A 230 -23.37 10.19 -43.48
N TYR A 231 -22.13 9.77 -43.26
CA TYR A 231 -21.79 8.62 -42.42
C TYR A 231 -20.82 9.00 -41.28
N ILE A 232 -21.33 8.90 -40.05
CA ILE A 232 -20.58 9.16 -38.81
C ILE A 232 -19.88 7.86 -38.37
N LEU A 233 -18.55 7.90 -38.28
CA LEU A 233 -17.77 6.75 -37.84
C LEU A 233 -17.73 6.71 -36.31
N SER A 234 -18.05 5.55 -35.72
CA SER A 234 -17.88 5.34 -34.27
C SER A 234 -16.41 5.42 -33.87
N ASN A 235 -16.14 5.85 -32.65
CA ASN A 235 -14.78 5.86 -32.12
C ASN A 235 -14.77 5.53 -30.63
N VAL A 236 -13.61 5.08 -30.18
CA VAL A 236 -13.38 4.76 -28.77
C VAL A 236 -12.16 5.53 -28.32
N SER A 237 -12.32 6.32 -27.28
CA SER A 237 -11.23 6.99 -26.60
C SER A 237 -10.84 6.19 -25.37
N ILE A 238 -9.67 5.56 -25.43
CA ILE A 238 -9.10 4.77 -24.36
C ILE A 238 -8.21 5.69 -23.53
N VAL A 239 -8.55 5.87 -22.26
CA VAL A 239 -7.76 6.62 -21.27
C VAL A 239 -7.32 5.64 -20.20
N VAL A 240 -6.02 5.54 -19.96
CA VAL A 240 -5.45 4.61 -18.98
C VAL A 240 -4.89 5.40 -17.81
N ARG A 241 -5.26 4.98 -16.60
CA ARG A 241 -4.85 5.62 -15.35
C ARG A 241 -4.30 4.60 -14.36
N ASP A 242 -3.49 5.06 -13.42
CA ASP A 242 -3.15 4.27 -12.24
C ASP A 242 -4.34 4.22 -11.25
N GLY A 243 -4.18 3.47 -10.16
CA GLY A 243 -5.21 3.33 -9.12
C GLY A 243 -5.51 4.64 -8.39
N ALA A 244 -4.57 5.59 -8.37
CA ALA A 244 -4.77 6.93 -7.83
C ALA A 244 -5.51 7.86 -8.80
N GLY A 245 -5.66 7.46 -10.07
CA GLY A 245 -6.34 8.24 -11.11
C GLY A 245 -5.41 9.09 -11.97
N ASN A 246 -4.09 9.01 -11.79
CA ASN A 246 -3.11 9.70 -12.63
C ASN A 246 -3.05 9.04 -14.01
N LEU A 247 -2.87 9.85 -15.06
CA LEU A 247 -2.74 9.34 -16.43
C LEU A 247 -1.46 8.50 -16.58
N LEU A 248 -1.57 7.37 -17.28
CA LEU A 248 -0.45 6.49 -17.60
C LEU A 248 -0.01 6.68 -19.07
N PRO A 249 1.01 7.54 -19.33
CA PRO A 249 1.52 7.73 -20.67
C PRO A 249 2.26 6.49 -21.18
N ASN A 250 2.30 6.33 -22.50
CA ASN A 250 3.02 5.27 -23.21
C ASN A 250 2.63 3.84 -22.79
N ASN A 251 1.43 3.64 -22.26
CA ASN A 251 0.92 2.33 -21.91
C ASN A 251 0.49 1.57 -23.17
N SER A 252 0.93 0.32 -23.29
CA SER A 252 0.63 -0.56 -24.43
C SER A 252 -0.58 -1.44 -24.14
N PHE A 253 -1.51 -1.50 -25.09
CA PHE A 253 -2.70 -2.34 -25.02
C PHE A 253 -2.98 -3.02 -26.37
N SER A 254 -3.63 -4.18 -26.33
CA SER A 254 -4.08 -4.88 -27.53
C SER A 254 -5.60 -4.92 -27.59
N VAL A 255 -6.14 -4.87 -28.81
CA VAL A 255 -7.58 -5.00 -29.06
C VAL A 255 -7.83 -6.33 -29.75
N TYR A 256 -8.80 -7.09 -29.25
CA TYR A 256 -9.26 -8.34 -29.85
C TYR A 256 -10.77 -8.27 -30.07
N GLN A 257 -11.26 -9.00 -31.05
CA GLN A 257 -12.69 -9.30 -31.11
C GLN A 257 -13.05 -10.24 -29.96
N GLN A 258 -14.17 -9.99 -29.28
CA GLN A 258 -14.69 -10.91 -28.27
C GLN A 258 -15.56 -11.96 -28.94
N VAL A 259 -15.30 -13.23 -28.61
CA VAL A 259 -16.11 -14.36 -29.09
C VAL A 259 -16.66 -15.10 -27.88
N THR A 260 -17.89 -15.59 -27.99
CA THR A 260 -18.47 -16.51 -27.01
C THR A 260 -18.38 -17.91 -27.59
N ASN A 261 -17.72 -18.82 -26.88
CA ASN A 261 -17.61 -20.22 -27.32
C ASN A 261 -18.95 -20.97 -27.17
N THR A 262 -18.99 -22.23 -27.57
CA THR A 262 -20.18 -23.09 -27.48
C THR A 262 -20.70 -23.28 -26.06
N ASP A 263 -19.85 -23.08 -25.05
CA ASP A 263 -20.17 -23.24 -23.63
C ASP A 263 -20.65 -21.93 -22.98
N GLY A 264 -20.81 -20.85 -23.77
CA GLY A 264 -21.20 -19.54 -23.25
C GLY A 264 -20.06 -18.76 -22.57
N VAL A 265 -18.83 -19.24 -22.66
CA VAL A 265 -17.64 -18.60 -22.06
C VAL A 265 -17.04 -17.59 -23.03
N ARG A 266 -16.71 -16.40 -22.51
CA ARG A 266 -16.04 -15.33 -23.25
C ARG A 266 -14.58 -15.72 -23.49
N VAL A 267 -14.12 -15.64 -24.73
CA VAL A 267 -12.75 -15.95 -25.13
C VAL A 267 -12.19 -14.86 -26.06
N LEU A 268 -10.86 -14.74 -26.09
CA LEU A 268 -10.16 -13.88 -27.06
C LEU A 268 -10.39 -14.44 -28.47
N GLY A 269 -10.99 -13.62 -29.33
CA GLY A 269 -11.07 -13.89 -30.77
C GLY A 269 -9.83 -13.39 -31.51
N THR A 270 -10.02 -12.97 -32.75
CA THR A 270 -8.94 -12.43 -33.60
C THR A 270 -8.30 -11.20 -32.95
N LYS A 271 -6.97 -11.17 -32.89
CA LYS A 271 -6.22 -9.99 -32.47
C LYS A 271 -6.27 -8.95 -33.58
N MET A 272 -6.79 -7.77 -33.26
CA MET A 272 -6.95 -6.68 -34.21
C MET A 272 -5.68 -5.82 -34.33
N GLY A 273 -4.96 -5.64 -33.22
CA GLY A 273 -3.75 -4.83 -33.19
C GLY A 273 -3.24 -4.57 -31.78
N THR A 274 -2.07 -3.95 -31.71
CA THR A 274 -1.46 -3.42 -30.47
C THR A 274 -1.27 -1.92 -30.65
N TYR A 275 -1.64 -1.14 -29.63
CA TYR A 275 -1.65 0.32 -29.65
C TYR A 275 -1.03 0.86 -28.36
N THR A 276 -0.62 2.13 -28.40
CA THR A 276 -0.02 2.82 -27.25
C THR A 276 -0.77 4.12 -26.98
N THR A 277 -1.00 4.45 -25.70
CA THR A 277 -1.67 5.68 -25.25
C THR A 277 -0.90 6.97 -25.53
N GLY A 278 0.36 6.89 -25.97
CA GLY A 278 1.21 8.05 -26.23
C GLY A 278 1.48 8.91 -25.00
N LEU A 279 2.01 10.13 -25.19
CA LEU A 279 2.43 11.01 -24.10
C LEU A 279 1.27 11.57 -23.25
N THR A 280 0.05 11.56 -23.77
CA THR A 280 -1.13 12.09 -23.08
C THR A 280 -1.84 11.04 -22.21
N GLY A 281 -1.45 9.76 -22.27
CA GLY A 281 -2.17 8.68 -21.59
C GLY A 281 -3.53 8.36 -22.22
N GLN A 282 -3.79 8.84 -23.45
CA GLN A 282 -5.04 8.66 -24.16
C GLN A 282 -4.82 8.26 -25.62
N LYS A 283 -5.56 7.27 -26.11
CA LYS A 283 -5.60 6.87 -27.52
C LYS A 283 -7.03 6.78 -28.01
N SER A 284 -7.33 7.52 -29.08
CA SER A 284 -8.57 7.33 -29.82
C SER A 284 -8.37 6.35 -30.97
N LEU A 285 -9.31 5.43 -31.14
CA LEU A 285 -9.37 4.45 -32.22
C LEU A 285 -10.73 4.47 -32.89
N TYR A 286 -10.75 4.45 -34.21
CA TYR A 286 -11.95 4.16 -35.00
C TYR A 286 -12.21 2.66 -34.95
N LEU A 287 -13.27 2.24 -34.24
CA LEU A 287 -13.75 0.86 -34.14
C LEU A 287 -15.18 0.74 -34.73
N PRO A 288 -15.41 -0.18 -35.69
CA PRO A 288 -16.75 -0.50 -36.20
C PRO A 288 -17.65 -1.16 -35.16
N ASN A 289 -18.90 -1.43 -35.54
CA ASN A 289 -19.85 -2.18 -34.71
C ASN A 289 -19.29 -3.57 -34.36
N GLY A 290 -19.29 -3.90 -33.07
CA GLY A 290 -18.85 -5.19 -32.59
C GLY A 290 -18.64 -5.22 -31.07
N THR A 291 -18.40 -6.41 -30.53
CA THR A 291 -17.96 -6.57 -29.14
C THR A 291 -16.48 -6.91 -29.10
N TYR A 292 -15.73 -6.14 -28.33
CA TYR A 292 -14.28 -6.22 -28.25
C TYR A 292 -13.82 -6.50 -26.82
N VAL A 293 -12.59 -7.00 -26.71
CA VAL A 293 -11.86 -7.10 -25.46
C VAL A 293 -10.53 -6.39 -25.61
N MET A 294 -10.21 -5.54 -24.63
CA MET A 294 -8.93 -4.83 -24.59
C MET A 294 -8.05 -5.43 -23.51
N THR A 295 -6.78 -5.67 -23.84
CA THR A 295 -5.81 -6.22 -22.88
C THR A 295 -4.71 -5.21 -22.63
N PHE A 296 -4.49 -4.84 -21.37
CA PHE A 296 -3.39 -3.97 -20.96
C PHE A 296 -2.25 -4.82 -20.42
N ALA A 297 -1.02 -4.46 -20.78
CA ALA A 297 0.14 -5.02 -20.11
C ALA A 297 0.18 -4.49 -18.67
N GLY A 298 -0.03 -5.38 -17.69
CA GLY A 298 0.29 -5.08 -16.29
C GLY A 298 1.80 -5.05 -16.06
N THR A 299 2.23 -4.75 -14.83
CA THR A 299 3.62 -4.97 -14.45
C THR A 299 3.85 -6.47 -14.26
N GLY A 300 4.75 -7.08 -15.04
CA GLY A 300 5.03 -8.53 -15.00
C GLY A 300 4.41 -9.32 -16.16
N THR A 301 3.90 -10.52 -15.89
CA THR A 301 3.39 -11.47 -16.91
C THR A 301 1.87 -11.45 -17.09
N ASN A 302 1.14 -10.70 -16.28
CA ASN A 302 -0.32 -10.72 -16.28
C ASN A 302 -0.92 -9.65 -17.20
N LEU A 303 -1.86 -10.08 -18.04
CA LEU A 303 -2.70 -9.20 -18.83
C LEU A 303 -3.95 -8.83 -18.02
N ILE A 304 -4.31 -7.55 -18.07
CA ILE A 304 -5.56 -7.05 -17.51
C ILE A 304 -6.58 -6.98 -18.65
N TYR A 305 -7.71 -7.66 -18.50
CA TYR A 305 -8.74 -7.79 -19.54
C TYR A 305 -9.93 -6.87 -19.27
N LEU A 306 -10.30 -6.08 -20.27
CA LEU A 306 -11.56 -5.34 -20.33
C LEU A 306 -12.50 -6.05 -21.28
N TRP A 307 -13.34 -6.92 -20.75
CA TRP A 307 -14.37 -7.65 -21.50
C TRP A 307 -15.60 -6.78 -21.77
N ASP A 308 -16.43 -7.22 -22.71
CA ASP A 308 -17.75 -6.68 -23.02
C ASP A 308 -17.75 -5.22 -23.48
N GLN A 309 -16.73 -4.85 -24.25
CA GLN A 309 -16.66 -3.54 -24.87
C GLN A 309 -17.48 -3.55 -26.17
N THR A 310 -18.81 -3.44 -26.02
CA THR A 310 -19.73 -3.37 -27.15
C THR A 310 -19.74 -1.96 -27.73
N ILE A 311 -19.34 -1.86 -28.99
CA ILE A 311 -19.32 -0.63 -29.77
C ILE A 311 -20.45 -0.69 -30.78
N ASN A 312 -21.35 0.29 -30.72
CA ASN A 312 -22.41 0.47 -31.71
C ASN A 312 -21.99 1.52 -32.75
N GLU A 313 -22.56 1.38 -33.94
CA GLU A 313 -22.41 2.39 -35.00
C GLU A 313 -22.84 3.77 -34.54
N THR A 314 -22.20 4.80 -35.09
CA THR A 314 -22.51 6.23 -34.84
C THR A 314 -22.43 6.67 -33.36
N GLN A 315 -21.76 5.89 -32.50
CA GLN A 315 -21.56 6.22 -31.08
C GLN A 315 -20.08 6.45 -30.74
N SER A 316 -19.83 7.26 -29.70
CA SER A 316 -18.50 7.44 -29.11
C SER A 316 -18.47 6.86 -27.72
N TYR A 317 -17.37 6.18 -27.40
CA TYR A 317 -17.15 5.57 -26.11
C TYR A 317 -15.92 6.17 -25.47
N ASN A 318 -16.03 6.60 -24.21
CA ASN A 318 -14.89 6.98 -23.40
C ASN A 318 -14.60 5.84 -22.42
N LEU A 319 -13.56 5.06 -22.73
CA LEU A 319 -13.08 3.99 -21.88
C LEU A 319 -11.99 4.54 -20.97
N ASN A 320 -12.42 5.15 -19.87
CA ASN A 320 -11.54 5.62 -18.82
C ASN A 320 -11.32 4.51 -17.80
N TYR A 321 -10.16 3.84 -17.91
CA TYR A 321 -9.84 2.69 -17.10
C TYR A 321 -8.71 2.96 -16.12
N ARG A 322 -8.93 2.56 -14.85
CA ARG A 322 -7.95 2.63 -13.77
C ARG A 322 -7.37 1.23 -13.53
N LEU A 323 -6.07 1.10 -13.74
CA LEU A 323 -5.34 -0.13 -13.41
C LEU A 323 -5.18 -0.19 -11.90
N ALA A 324 -5.66 -1.28 -11.29
CA ALA A 324 -5.42 -1.52 -9.86
C ALA A 324 -3.90 -1.53 -9.60
N THR A 325 -3.48 -0.81 -8.57
CA THR A 325 -2.06 -0.48 -8.35
C THR A 325 -1.63 -0.91 -6.96
N ILE A 326 -0.56 -1.69 -6.85
CA ILE A 326 0.18 -1.87 -5.59
C ILE A 326 1.40 -0.96 -5.64
N SER A 327 1.48 -0.03 -4.69
CA SER A 327 2.66 0.81 -4.48
C SER A 327 3.38 0.31 -3.24
N VAL A 328 4.62 -0.13 -3.39
CA VAL A 328 5.45 -0.62 -2.28
C VAL A 328 6.55 0.41 -2.01
N THR A 329 6.57 0.92 -0.78
CA THR A 329 7.61 1.83 -0.27
C THR A 329 8.45 1.05 0.72
N ALA A 330 9.75 0.93 0.46
CA ALA A 330 10.70 0.31 1.38
C ALA A 330 11.48 1.40 2.12
N ARG A 331 11.45 1.35 3.46
CA ARG A 331 12.18 2.25 4.33
C ARG A 331 13.23 1.49 5.15
N GLY A 332 14.36 2.15 5.37
CA GLY A 332 15.32 1.76 6.38
C GLY A 332 14.74 2.09 7.76
N PHE A 333 15.39 1.59 8.80
CA PHE A 333 14.96 1.87 10.17
C PHE A 333 15.19 3.33 10.60
N ASP A 334 16.08 4.03 9.90
CA ASP A 334 16.28 5.48 10.00
C ASP A 334 15.17 6.27 9.29
N ASN A 335 14.10 5.59 8.88
CA ASN A 335 12.96 6.08 8.11
C ASN A 335 13.34 6.58 6.70
N GLN A 336 14.60 6.40 6.28
CA GLN A 336 15.08 6.81 4.96
C GLN A 336 14.61 5.82 3.89
N LEU A 337 14.27 6.36 2.72
CA LEU A 337 13.82 5.58 1.57
C LEU A 337 14.96 4.70 1.05
N GLN A 338 14.67 3.41 0.83
CA GLN A 338 15.68 2.44 0.39
C GLN A 338 15.50 2.12 -1.08
N SER A 339 16.49 2.50 -1.89
CA SER A 339 16.54 2.18 -3.30
C SER A 339 17.06 0.77 -3.55
N ASN A 340 16.71 0.21 -4.71
CA ASN A 340 17.15 -1.10 -5.17
C ASN A 340 16.77 -2.28 -4.24
N ILE A 341 15.71 -2.13 -3.43
CA ILE A 341 15.12 -3.22 -2.66
C ILE A 341 14.28 -4.07 -3.60
N ALA A 342 14.59 -5.35 -3.71
CA ALA A 342 13.85 -6.27 -4.57
C ALA A 342 12.49 -6.60 -3.95
N VAL A 343 11.43 -6.41 -4.74
CA VAL A 343 10.03 -6.67 -4.39
C VAL A 343 9.46 -7.74 -5.31
N LYS A 344 8.78 -8.73 -4.73
CA LYS A 344 7.99 -9.73 -5.46
C LYS A 344 6.58 -9.79 -4.92
N ILE A 345 5.61 -9.91 -5.82
CA ILE A 345 4.19 -10.02 -5.48
C ILE A 345 3.72 -11.41 -5.88
N TYR A 346 3.16 -12.13 -4.91
CA TYR A 346 2.64 -13.48 -5.07
C TYR A 346 1.13 -13.46 -4.94
N LYS A 347 0.44 -14.23 -5.80
CA LYS A 347 -0.98 -14.48 -5.60
C LYS A 347 -1.17 -15.27 -4.30
N GLN A 348 -2.09 -14.85 -3.46
CA GLN A 348 -2.40 -15.54 -2.21
C GLN A 348 -3.60 -16.46 -2.40
N THR A 349 -3.51 -17.70 -1.92
CA THR A 349 -4.65 -18.60 -1.75
C THR A 349 -4.68 -19.14 -0.33
N GLU A 350 -5.85 -19.56 0.13
CA GLU A 350 -6.01 -20.25 1.42
C GLU A 350 -6.36 -21.72 1.17
N ASN A 351 -5.77 -22.61 1.97
CA ASN A 351 -6.20 -24.00 1.97
C ASN A 351 -7.49 -24.18 2.79
N ILE A 352 -8.02 -25.40 2.83
CA ILE A 352 -9.23 -25.74 3.60
C ILE A 352 -9.11 -25.49 5.11
N ASP A 353 -7.89 -25.37 5.64
CA ASP A 353 -7.58 -25.12 7.05
C ASP A 353 -7.34 -23.62 7.34
N GLY A 354 -7.54 -22.73 6.35
CA GLY A 354 -7.26 -21.30 6.47
C GLY A 354 -5.77 -20.91 6.45
N LYS A 355 -4.88 -21.85 6.10
CA LYS A 355 -3.45 -21.57 5.97
C LYS A 355 -3.16 -20.88 4.63
N ILE A 356 -2.45 -19.77 4.71
CA ILE A 356 -1.99 -18.99 3.56
C ILE A 356 -0.95 -19.76 2.75
N LEU A 357 -1.18 -19.87 1.45
CA LEU A 357 -0.29 -20.45 0.46
C LEU A 357 0.21 -19.36 -0.51
N LEU A 358 1.52 -19.35 -0.75
CA LEU A 358 2.13 -18.54 -1.81
C LEU A 358 1.88 -19.22 -3.17
N GLY A 359 1.08 -18.59 -4.01
CA GLY A 359 0.89 -18.97 -5.40
C GLY A 359 1.97 -18.40 -6.32
N ASP A 360 1.64 -18.25 -7.60
CA ASP A 360 2.59 -17.75 -8.61
C ASP A 360 3.03 -16.30 -8.36
N VAL A 361 4.24 -15.97 -8.81
CA VAL A 361 4.73 -14.58 -8.86
C VAL A 361 3.97 -13.84 -9.95
N VAL A 362 3.24 -12.80 -9.54
CA VAL A 362 2.37 -11.98 -10.39
C VAL A 362 3.15 -10.80 -10.96
N ALA A 363 4.05 -10.24 -10.17
CA ALA A 363 4.93 -9.15 -10.56
C ALA A 363 6.21 -9.13 -9.72
N SER A 364 7.28 -8.54 -10.26
CA SER A 364 8.53 -8.31 -9.55
C SER A 364 9.24 -7.07 -10.08
N GLY A 365 9.96 -6.38 -9.21
CA GLY A 365 10.71 -5.17 -9.54
C GLY A 365 11.51 -4.69 -8.35
N ASN A 366 12.33 -3.67 -8.55
CA ASN A 366 13.11 -3.07 -7.47
C ASN A 366 12.57 -1.67 -7.18
N THR A 367 12.66 -1.23 -5.92
CA THR A 367 12.40 0.17 -5.55
C THR A 367 13.34 1.11 -6.31
N GLY A 368 12.79 2.23 -6.81
CA GLY A 368 13.58 3.28 -7.45
C GLY A 368 14.36 4.13 -6.44
N ASP A 369 14.98 5.21 -6.91
CA ASP A 369 15.75 6.13 -6.06
C ASP A 369 14.90 6.80 -4.96
N ASN A 370 13.59 6.92 -5.20
CA ASN A 370 12.62 7.40 -4.21
C ASN A 370 12.13 6.29 -3.25
N GLY A 371 12.74 5.10 -3.25
CA GLY A 371 12.36 3.97 -2.40
C GLY A 371 10.99 3.35 -2.70
N VAL A 372 10.37 3.71 -3.83
CA VAL A 372 9.03 3.24 -4.23
C VAL A 372 9.10 2.40 -5.50
N VAL A 373 8.27 1.37 -5.59
CA VAL A 373 7.97 0.65 -6.84
C VAL A 373 6.45 0.45 -6.98
N LYS A 374 5.93 0.67 -8.20
CA LYS A 374 4.51 0.52 -8.52
C LYS A 374 4.27 -0.67 -9.45
N PHE A 375 3.25 -1.46 -9.12
CA PHE A 375 2.83 -2.63 -9.88
C PHE A 375 1.37 -2.51 -10.31
N PHE A 376 1.12 -2.63 -11.62
CA PHE A 376 -0.23 -2.66 -12.19
C PHE A 376 -0.65 -4.12 -12.38
N ILE A 377 -1.47 -4.64 -11.49
CA ILE A 377 -1.87 -6.05 -11.48
C ILE A 377 -3.40 -6.18 -11.29
N PRO A 378 -4.00 -7.33 -11.61
CA PRO A 378 -5.43 -7.55 -11.36
C PRO A 378 -5.81 -7.36 -9.89
N PRO A 379 -7.09 -7.10 -9.56
CA PRO A 379 -7.57 -7.11 -8.19
C PRO A 379 -7.47 -8.52 -7.58
N GLY A 380 -7.27 -8.59 -6.26
CA GLY A 380 -7.12 -9.85 -5.54
C GLY A 380 -6.35 -9.71 -4.23
N THR A 381 -6.08 -10.84 -3.58
CA THR A 381 -5.28 -10.89 -2.34
C THR A 381 -3.86 -11.34 -2.66
N TYR A 382 -2.88 -10.62 -2.11
CA TYR A 382 -1.48 -10.79 -2.44
C TYR A 382 -0.59 -10.89 -1.21
N THR A 383 0.46 -11.71 -1.33
CA THR A 383 1.64 -11.67 -0.46
C THR A 383 2.74 -10.87 -1.13
N VAL A 384 3.31 -9.91 -0.41
CA VAL A 384 4.42 -9.09 -0.89
C VAL A 384 5.70 -9.50 -0.17
N GLU A 385 6.72 -9.86 -0.95
CA GLU A 385 8.07 -10.17 -0.47
C GLU A 385 8.97 -8.95 -0.69
N LEU A 386 9.62 -8.47 0.37
CA LEU A 386 10.75 -7.53 0.28
C LEU A 386 12.04 -8.29 0.61
N THR A 387 13.06 -8.16 -0.23
CA THR A 387 14.40 -8.68 0.06
C THR A 387 15.27 -7.55 0.62
N GLY A 388 15.55 -7.60 1.92
CA GLY A 388 16.38 -6.60 2.59
C GLY A 388 17.85 -6.62 2.14
N PRO A 389 18.66 -5.60 2.52
CA PRO A 389 20.06 -5.45 2.10
C PRO A 389 20.96 -6.67 2.40
N ASP A 390 20.61 -7.46 3.42
CA ASP A 390 21.34 -8.68 3.78
C ASP A 390 20.94 -9.93 2.98
N GLY A 391 20.05 -9.79 2.01
CA GLY A 391 19.53 -10.87 1.17
C GLY A 391 18.39 -11.67 1.81
N GLN A 392 17.85 -11.19 2.93
CA GLN A 392 16.77 -11.86 3.66
C GLN A 392 15.40 -11.41 3.19
N LYS A 393 14.47 -12.35 3.16
CA LYS A 393 13.12 -12.17 2.63
C LYS A 393 12.12 -11.90 3.76
N ASN A 394 11.38 -10.82 3.65
CA ASN A 394 10.27 -10.47 4.54
C ASN A 394 8.96 -10.60 3.76
N LEU A 395 8.04 -11.40 4.28
CA LEU A 395 6.74 -11.66 3.66
C LEU A 395 5.65 -10.89 4.40
N TYR A 396 4.93 -10.05 3.66
CA TYR A 396 3.75 -9.33 4.13
C TYR A 396 2.52 -9.94 3.47
N GLN A 397 1.65 -10.56 4.26
CA GLN A 397 0.53 -11.35 3.76
C GLN A 397 -0.80 -10.58 3.83
N SER A 398 -1.82 -11.11 3.15
CA SER A 398 -3.21 -10.65 3.20
C SER A 398 -3.44 -9.21 2.74
N ASN A 399 -2.69 -8.78 1.73
CA ASN A 399 -2.83 -7.46 1.13
C ASN A 399 -3.92 -7.51 0.07
N VAL A 400 -5.09 -6.94 0.37
CA VAL A 400 -6.26 -6.93 -0.52
C VAL A 400 -6.19 -5.73 -1.45
N LEU A 401 -6.11 -5.99 -2.76
CA LEU A 401 -6.19 -4.98 -3.80
C LEU A 401 -7.58 -4.97 -4.43
N ALA A 402 -8.34 -3.89 -4.20
CA ALA A 402 -9.66 -3.69 -4.76
C ALA A 402 -9.61 -3.37 -6.27
N GLU A 403 -10.74 -3.61 -6.97
CA GLU A 403 -10.91 -3.15 -8.35
C GLU A 403 -10.68 -1.64 -8.45
N ARG A 404 -9.88 -1.23 -9.45
CA ARG A 404 -9.54 0.19 -9.70
C ARG A 404 -8.89 0.92 -8.51
N GLY A 405 -8.50 0.20 -7.45
CA GLY A 405 -7.96 0.76 -6.22
C GLY A 405 -6.44 0.93 -6.25
N ILE A 406 -5.94 1.67 -5.26
CA ILE A 406 -4.52 1.73 -4.93
C ILE A 406 -4.30 1.11 -3.55
N LEU A 407 -3.30 0.24 -3.45
CA LEU A 407 -2.84 -0.33 -2.20
C LEU A 407 -1.42 0.19 -1.94
N ASN A 408 -1.28 1.07 -0.96
CA ASN A 408 0.01 1.60 -0.53
C ASN A 408 0.54 0.74 0.61
N LEU A 409 1.69 0.13 0.41
CA LEU A 409 2.39 -0.69 1.39
C LEU A 409 3.69 0.01 1.76
N GLU A 410 3.64 0.81 2.82
CA GLU A 410 4.83 1.37 3.43
C GLU A 410 5.38 0.39 4.44
N LYS A 411 6.62 -0.05 4.24
CA LYS A 411 7.27 -1.06 5.06
C LYS A 411 8.64 -0.62 5.51
N VAL A 412 8.85 -0.63 6.83
CA VAL A 412 10.16 -0.48 7.44
C VAL A 412 10.81 -1.85 7.50
N LEU A 413 12.03 -1.97 6.99
CA LEU A 413 12.76 -3.24 7.04
C LEU A 413 13.15 -3.57 8.48
N SER A 414 12.68 -4.72 8.99
CA SER A 414 13.06 -5.25 10.30
C SER A 414 14.58 -5.43 10.39
N ALA A 415 15.17 -4.93 11.47
CA ALA A 415 16.61 -4.97 11.67
C ALA A 415 17.00 -5.12 13.15
N LEU A 416 18.29 -5.32 13.40
CA LEU A 416 18.87 -5.32 14.74
C LEU A 416 20.16 -4.50 14.75
N LYS A 417 20.20 -3.48 15.59
CA LYS A 417 21.36 -2.60 15.72
C LYS A 417 22.20 -3.01 16.92
N ILE A 418 23.46 -3.35 16.69
CA ILE A 418 24.37 -3.84 17.72
C ILE A 418 25.46 -2.83 17.97
N ILE A 419 25.64 -2.46 19.25
CA ILE A 419 26.78 -1.68 19.71
C ILE A 419 27.63 -2.59 20.58
N LEU A 420 28.82 -2.94 20.09
CA LEU A 420 29.75 -3.80 20.81
C LEU A 420 30.73 -2.98 21.63
N LYS A 421 30.86 -3.33 22.91
CA LYS A 421 31.77 -2.69 23.86
C LYS A 421 32.58 -3.73 24.62
N ASP A 422 33.72 -3.34 25.17
CA ASP A 422 34.37 -4.12 26.23
C ASP A 422 33.87 -3.70 27.62
N ALA A 423 34.31 -4.43 28.66
CA ALA A 423 33.90 -4.21 30.04
C ALA A 423 34.13 -2.76 30.52
N ASP A 424 35.17 -2.08 30.01
CA ASP A 424 35.47 -0.66 30.27
C ASP A 424 34.57 0.32 29.51
N GLY A 425 33.63 -0.19 28.72
CA GLY A 425 32.72 0.62 27.91
C GLY A 425 33.33 1.12 26.60
N ASN A 426 34.56 0.71 26.25
CA ASN A 426 35.17 1.13 24.99
C ASN A 426 34.46 0.48 23.81
N LEU A 427 34.12 1.28 22.81
CA LEU A 427 33.47 0.82 21.59
C LEU A 427 34.44 0.01 20.74
N LEU A 428 34.09 -1.23 20.41
CA LEU A 428 34.98 -2.17 19.74
C LEU A 428 34.78 -2.17 18.24
N ARG A 429 35.76 -1.63 17.50
CA ARG A 429 35.79 -1.58 16.04
C ARG A 429 36.43 -2.84 15.43
N ASP A 430 35.98 -3.21 14.23
CA ASP A 430 36.50 -4.30 13.40
C ASP A 430 36.44 -5.70 14.06
N ILE A 431 35.49 -5.91 14.98
CA ILE A 431 35.24 -7.20 15.60
C ILE A 431 34.16 -7.95 14.81
N PRO A 432 34.41 -9.21 14.37
CA PRO A 432 33.40 -10.01 13.69
C PRO A 432 32.30 -10.46 14.66
N ILE A 433 31.06 -10.11 14.30
CA ILE A 433 29.83 -10.54 14.95
C ILE A 433 29.06 -11.40 13.96
N SER A 434 28.69 -12.61 14.38
CA SER A 434 27.87 -13.53 13.61
C SER A 434 26.46 -13.61 14.20
N LEU A 435 25.44 -13.30 13.41
CA LEU A 435 24.05 -13.64 13.72
C LEU A 435 23.84 -15.13 13.43
N VAL A 436 23.27 -15.85 14.39
CA VAL A 436 23.07 -17.30 14.31
C VAL A 436 21.65 -17.66 14.71
N GLU A 437 21.16 -18.78 14.19
CA GLU A 437 19.91 -19.39 14.67
C GLU A 437 20.06 -19.81 16.13
N GLN A 438 19.03 -19.54 16.94
CA GLN A 438 18.94 -20.03 18.30
C GLN A 438 18.10 -21.29 18.35
N LEU A 439 18.69 -22.38 18.82
CA LEU A 439 18.02 -23.67 19.01
C LEU A 439 17.96 -24.01 20.50
N LYS A 440 17.09 -24.96 20.87
CA LYS A 440 17.13 -25.63 22.17
C LYS A 440 17.45 -27.10 21.95
N ASP A 441 18.36 -27.65 22.76
CA ASP A 441 18.64 -29.09 22.78
C ASP A 441 17.47 -29.88 23.42
N ALA A 442 17.59 -31.21 23.47
CA ALA A 442 16.53 -32.08 24.00
C ALA A 442 16.28 -31.85 25.50
N GLU A 443 17.25 -31.28 26.19
CA GLU A 443 17.24 -30.92 27.60
C GLU A 443 16.76 -29.47 27.84
N GLY A 444 16.48 -28.71 26.78
CA GLY A 444 15.98 -27.34 26.83
C GLY A 444 17.05 -26.24 26.93
N ASN A 445 18.34 -26.59 26.88
CA ASN A 445 19.44 -25.63 26.91
C ASN A 445 19.64 -24.97 25.54
N TYR A 446 20.11 -23.73 25.54
CA TYR A 446 20.40 -23.01 24.30
C TYR A 446 21.57 -23.62 23.54
N ALA A 447 21.35 -23.84 22.24
CA ALA A 447 22.35 -24.33 21.30
C ALA A 447 22.43 -23.40 20.09
N VAL A 448 23.64 -23.27 19.53
CA VAL A 448 23.89 -22.48 18.33
C VAL A 448 23.50 -23.30 17.10
N GLY A 449 22.61 -22.76 16.27
CA GLY A 449 22.27 -23.31 14.97
C GLY A 449 23.19 -22.81 13.85
N LYS A 450 22.64 -22.63 12.66
CA LYS A 450 23.40 -22.18 11.49
C LYS A 450 23.85 -20.72 11.64
N VAL A 451 25.07 -20.41 11.19
CA VAL A 451 25.51 -19.02 11.01
C VAL A 451 24.78 -18.41 9.83
N LEU A 452 23.98 -17.38 10.07
CA LEU A 452 23.15 -16.72 9.07
C LEU A 452 23.92 -15.62 8.34
N LYS A 453 24.64 -14.78 9.09
CA LYS A 453 25.44 -13.68 8.55
C LYS A 453 26.55 -13.29 9.52
N THR A 454 27.71 -12.93 8.99
CA THR A 454 28.80 -12.32 9.78
C THR A 454 29.09 -10.92 9.25
N LYS A 455 29.17 -9.96 10.15
CA LYS A 455 29.56 -8.59 9.86
C LYS A 455 30.59 -8.13 10.89
N ASN A 456 31.50 -7.26 10.47
CA ASN A 456 32.39 -6.59 11.40
C ASN A 456 31.69 -5.37 11.98
N THR A 457 31.99 -5.06 13.24
CA THR A 457 31.66 -3.76 13.83
C THR A 457 32.44 -2.66 13.14
N ARG A 458 31.79 -1.50 12.94
CA ARG A 458 32.36 -0.32 12.30
C ARG A 458 32.77 0.70 13.37
N GLU A 459 32.81 1.98 13.01
CA GLU A 459 32.96 3.07 13.96
C GLU A 459 31.87 3.00 15.04
N PHE A 460 32.22 3.46 16.24
CA PHE A 460 31.37 3.37 17.42
C PHE A 460 30.95 1.94 17.81
N GLY A 461 31.66 0.91 17.34
CA GLY A 461 31.35 -0.49 17.62
C GLY A 461 30.03 -0.96 17.01
N LEU A 462 29.53 -0.22 16.01
CA LEU A 462 28.21 -0.41 15.44
C LEU A 462 28.20 -1.47 14.34
N THR A 463 27.19 -2.35 14.35
CA THR A 463 26.83 -3.18 13.20
C THR A 463 25.31 -3.41 13.16
N GLU A 464 24.77 -3.69 11.98
CA GLU A 464 23.32 -3.80 11.76
C GLU A 464 23.01 -5.07 10.98
N PHE A 465 21.91 -5.76 11.31
CA PHE A 465 21.46 -6.96 10.63
C PHE A 465 20.01 -6.81 10.19
N TYR A 466 19.73 -6.88 8.89
CA TYR A 466 18.37 -6.84 8.33
C TYR A 466 17.84 -8.25 8.15
N PHE A 467 17.01 -8.70 9.09
CA PHE A 467 16.53 -10.09 9.16
C PHE A 467 15.05 -10.14 9.53
N PRO A 468 14.33 -11.22 9.19
CA PRO A 468 12.92 -11.35 9.52
C PRO A 468 12.68 -11.40 11.02
N PRO A 469 11.45 -11.12 11.48
CA PRO A 469 11.12 -11.16 12.89
C PRO A 469 11.26 -12.58 13.45
N ALA A 470 12.17 -12.76 14.39
CA ALA A 470 12.41 -14.01 15.10
C ALA A 470 13.37 -13.76 16.29
N VAL A 471 13.58 -14.80 17.10
CA VAL A 471 14.59 -14.81 18.15
C VAL A 471 15.89 -15.42 17.60
N TYR A 472 16.98 -14.67 17.74
CA TYR A 472 18.31 -15.05 17.28
C TYR A 472 19.30 -15.03 18.43
N ALA A 473 20.52 -15.50 18.14
CA ALA A 473 21.67 -15.31 19.01
C ALA A 473 22.82 -14.64 18.25
N PHE A 474 23.77 -14.07 19.01
CA PHE A 474 25.03 -13.59 18.45
C PHE A 474 26.20 -14.41 18.93
N LYS A 475 27.08 -14.73 17.99
CA LYS A 475 28.39 -15.32 18.23
C LYS A 475 29.46 -14.26 17.96
N VAL A 476 30.20 -13.86 18.98
CA VAL A 476 31.24 -12.81 18.88
C VAL A 476 32.60 -13.40 19.22
N LYS A 477 33.64 -13.05 18.44
CA LYS A 477 34.99 -13.54 18.69
C LYS A 477 35.72 -12.66 19.70
N GLY A 478 36.27 -13.26 20.75
CA GLY A 478 37.14 -12.57 21.72
C GLY A 478 38.58 -12.40 21.22
N THR A 479 39.51 -12.10 22.15
CA THR A 479 40.95 -12.15 21.85
C THR A 479 41.49 -13.58 21.89
N THR A 480 40.74 -14.52 22.47
CA THR A 480 41.09 -15.94 22.53
C THR A 480 40.40 -16.73 21.41
N ALA A 481 40.64 -18.04 21.35
CA ALA A 481 39.91 -18.94 20.45
C ALA A 481 38.43 -19.16 20.87
N GLU A 482 38.06 -18.75 22.09
CA GLU A 482 36.71 -18.89 22.62
C GLU A 482 35.77 -17.80 22.06
N TYR A 483 34.49 -18.15 21.94
CA TYR A 483 33.44 -17.26 21.46
C TYR A 483 32.52 -16.85 22.59
N TYR A 484 32.03 -15.62 22.52
CA TYR A 484 30.89 -15.14 23.31
C TYR A 484 29.60 -15.52 22.59
N TYR A 485 28.60 -15.95 23.37
CA TYR A 485 27.26 -16.22 22.89
C TYR A 485 26.26 -15.34 23.63
N PHE A 486 25.53 -14.51 22.89
CA PHE A 486 24.47 -13.65 23.42
C PHE A 486 23.13 -14.18 22.93
N TRP A 487 22.35 -14.74 23.85
CA TRP A 487 21.06 -15.38 23.58
C TRP A 487 19.89 -14.41 23.67
N ASP A 488 18.73 -14.88 23.21
CA ASP A 488 17.42 -14.24 23.33
C ASP A 488 17.38 -12.84 22.73
N LYS A 489 17.89 -12.70 21.49
CA LYS A 489 17.89 -11.43 20.76
C LYS A 489 16.77 -11.42 19.74
N GLU A 490 15.69 -10.76 20.11
CA GLU A 490 14.50 -10.63 19.28
C GLU A 490 14.66 -9.53 18.24
N ILE A 491 14.33 -9.87 16.99
CA ILE A 491 14.02 -8.90 15.95
C ILE A 491 12.50 -8.82 15.88
N VAL A 492 11.98 -7.62 16.09
CA VAL A 492 10.54 -7.34 16.05
C VAL A 492 10.17 -6.84 14.65
N ASN A 493 8.95 -7.13 14.21
CA ASN A 493 8.47 -6.73 12.90
C ASN A 493 8.46 -5.21 12.72
N GLU A 494 9.07 -4.74 11.64
CA GLU A 494 9.15 -3.33 11.26
C GLU A 494 9.83 -2.45 12.33
N GLN A 495 10.70 -3.04 13.15
CA GLN A 495 11.48 -2.36 14.19
C GLN A 495 12.98 -2.62 14.05
N ALA A 496 13.79 -1.76 14.68
CA ALA A 496 15.25 -1.91 14.77
C ALA A 496 15.77 -1.62 16.18
N PRO A 497 15.55 -2.53 17.15
CA PRO A 497 16.04 -2.31 18.51
C PRO A 497 17.56 -2.18 18.53
N THR A 498 18.06 -1.27 19.37
CA THR A 498 19.50 -1.11 19.62
C THR A 498 19.90 -1.91 20.84
N ILE A 499 20.83 -2.83 20.66
CA ILE A 499 21.31 -3.73 21.71
C ILE A 499 22.78 -3.46 21.96
N ASN A 500 23.12 -3.21 23.22
CA ASN A 500 24.50 -3.14 23.66
C ASN A 500 24.97 -4.55 24.03
N LEU A 501 26.09 -4.99 23.43
CA LEU A 501 26.78 -6.22 23.80
C LEU A 501 28.09 -5.86 24.48
N THR A 502 28.32 -6.37 25.68
CA THR A 502 29.52 -6.08 26.46
C THR A 502 30.36 -7.35 26.60
N LEU A 503 31.61 -7.29 26.15
CA LEU A 503 32.58 -8.38 26.31
C LEU A 503 33.28 -8.27 27.66
N SER A 504 33.38 -9.38 28.41
CA SER A 504 34.21 -9.44 29.62
C SER A 504 35.69 -9.29 29.32
N VAL A 505 36.44 -8.77 30.30
CA VAL A 505 37.87 -8.48 30.16
C VAL A 505 38.63 -9.02 31.37
N VAL A 506 39.72 -9.73 31.10
CA VAL A 506 40.79 -9.97 32.07
C VAL A 506 41.92 -8.99 31.78
N ARG A 507 42.13 -8.04 32.68
CA ARG A 507 43.21 -7.05 32.58
C ARG A 507 44.40 -7.48 33.42
N VAL A 508 45.52 -7.73 32.78
CA VAL A 508 46.79 -8.01 33.45
C VAL A 508 47.52 -6.69 33.64
N VAL A 509 47.75 -6.27 34.89
CA VAL A 509 48.48 -5.05 35.25
C VAL A 509 49.80 -5.46 35.89
N ALA A 510 50.93 -4.91 35.45
CA ALA A 510 52.21 -5.18 36.08
C ALA A 510 52.79 -3.94 36.74
N ARG A 511 53.26 -4.08 37.97
CA ARG A 511 53.91 -3.02 38.75
C ARG A 511 55.28 -3.48 39.24
N ASP A 512 56.22 -2.56 39.43
CA ASP A 512 57.47 -2.83 40.14
C ASP A 512 57.28 -2.80 41.66
N GLY A 513 58.35 -3.07 42.41
CA GLY A 513 58.33 -3.06 43.89
C GLY A 513 58.00 -1.70 44.52
N GLU A 514 57.97 -0.62 43.73
CA GLU A 514 57.56 0.73 44.15
C GLU A 514 56.12 1.07 43.70
N GLY A 515 55.42 0.12 43.06
CA GLY A 515 54.04 0.28 42.59
C GLY A 515 53.90 0.94 41.21
N LYS A 516 54.99 1.24 40.50
CA LYS A 516 54.97 1.89 39.19
C LYS A 516 54.73 0.88 38.08
N LEU A 517 53.94 1.28 37.07
CA LEU A 517 53.53 0.43 35.95
C LEU A 517 54.72 -0.01 35.08
N VAL A 518 54.75 -1.31 34.73
CA VAL A 518 55.85 -1.96 33.99
C VAL A 518 55.35 -2.59 32.70
N LYS A 519 56.04 -2.30 31.61
CA LYS A 519 55.79 -2.89 30.28
C LYS A 519 56.56 -4.19 30.05
N ASN A 520 56.12 -4.95 29.05
CA ASN A 520 56.71 -6.20 28.59
C ASN A 520 56.77 -7.30 29.66
N VAL A 521 55.79 -7.33 30.56
CA VAL A 521 55.63 -8.42 31.54
C VAL A 521 54.65 -9.44 30.98
N ALA A 522 55.10 -10.69 30.85
CA ALA A 522 54.33 -11.76 30.25
C ALA A 522 53.37 -12.42 31.24
N ALA A 523 52.14 -12.65 30.80
CA ALA A 523 51.15 -13.49 31.47
C ALA A 523 50.46 -14.40 30.46
N SER A 524 50.00 -15.56 30.92
CA SER A 524 49.29 -16.55 30.12
C SER A 524 47.98 -16.92 30.78
N LEU A 525 46.92 -17.01 29.97
CA LEU A 525 45.60 -17.46 30.40
C LEU A 525 45.35 -18.88 29.90
N TYR A 526 44.79 -19.73 30.75
CA TYR A 526 44.51 -21.15 30.49
C TYR A 526 43.07 -21.48 30.87
N LYS A 527 42.50 -22.53 30.28
CA LYS A 527 41.27 -23.13 30.80
C LYS A 527 41.51 -23.72 32.19
N GLN A 528 40.57 -23.55 33.11
CA GLN A 528 40.56 -24.31 34.36
C GLN A 528 39.93 -25.67 34.09
N ASN A 529 40.71 -26.74 34.27
CA ASN A 529 40.20 -28.10 34.19
C ASN A 529 40.19 -28.73 35.60
N TYR A 530 39.46 -29.84 35.72
CA TYR A 530 39.41 -30.64 36.93
C TYR A 530 39.68 -32.10 36.58
N ASP A 531 40.44 -32.81 37.41
CA ASP A 531 40.58 -34.25 37.28
C ASP A 531 39.30 -34.98 37.73
N LEU A 532 39.28 -36.31 37.62
CA LEU A 532 38.13 -37.14 38.04
C LEU A 532 37.80 -37.01 39.53
N ALA A 533 38.75 -36.55 40.35
CA ALA A 533 38.58 -36.29 41.78
C ALA A 533 38.16 -34.84 42.09
N LYS A 534 37.88 -34.03 41.06
CA LYS A 534 37.57 -32.59 41.13
C LYS A 534 38.73 -31.73 41.63
N THR A 535 39.97 -32.21 41.51
CA THR A 535 41.17 -31.41 41.80
C THR A 535 41.48 -30.50 40.61
N GLU A 536 41.81 -29.25 40.89
CA GLU A 536 42.18 -28.25 39.89
C GLU A 536 43.46 -28.66 39.14
N ILE A 537 43.37 -28.69 37.81
CA ILE A 537 44.51 -28.94 36.92
C ILE A 537 44.56 -27.89 35.81
N LEU A 538 45.77 -27.57 35.35
CA LEU A 538 45.97 -26.59 34.28
C LEU A 538 45.47 -27.15 32.95
N GLY A 539 44.48 -26.49 32.34
CA GLY A 539 43.96 -26.85 31.03
C GLY A 539 44.76 -26.29 29.88
N THR A 540 44.15 -26.29 28.69
CA THR A 540 44.76 -25.76 27.47
C THR A 540 45.06 -24.27 27.59
N LYS A 541 46.25 -23.87 27.17
CA LYS A 541 46.65 -22.46 27.07
C LYS A 541 45.82 -21.74 26.02
N LEU A 542 45.13 -20.68 26.41
CA LEU A 542 44.27 -19.88 25.54
C LEU A 542 45.06 -18.78 24.81
N ILE A 543 45.89 -18.04 25.54
CA ILE A 543 46.68 -16.92 25.01
C ILE A 543 47.88 -16.59 25.92
N SER A 544 48.91 -15.94 25.37
CA SER A 544 49.91 -15.19 26.14
C SER A 544 49.85 -13.73 25.75
N VAL A 545 49.93 -12.83 26.73
CA VAL A 545 50.00 -11.39 26.51
C VAL A 545 51.19 -10.81 27.25
N ASN A 546 51.72 -9.70 26.74
CA ASN A 546 52.71 -8.89 27.41
C ASN A 546 52.07 -7.54 27.75
N THR A 547 52.31 -7.01 28.96
CA THR A 547 51.86 -5.66 29.31
C THR A 547 52.40 -4.63 28.32
N GLY A 548 51.54 -3.77 27.80
CA GLY A 548 51.92 -2.75 26.81
C GLY A 548 52.57 -1.52 27.45
N ASP A 549 52.74 -0.44 26.67
CA ASP A 549 53.31 0.82 27.18
C ASP A 549 52.46 1.48 28.28
N LYS A 550 51.16 1.12 28.37
CA LYS A 550 50.27 1.53 29.47
C LYS A 550 50.47 0.71 30.75
N GLY A 551 51.38 -0.26 30.77
CA GLY A 551 51.65 -1.14 31.91
C GLY A 551 50.59 -2.21 32.16
N TYR A 552 49.62 -2.38 31.25
CA TYR A 552 48.63 -3.43 31.30
C TYR A 552 48.37 -4.06 29.92
N ALA A 553 47.72 -5.22 29.91
CA ALA A 553 47.23 -5.90 28.71
C ALA A 553 45.84 -6.48 28.97
N ASP A 554 44.95 -6.36 27.99
CA ASP A 554 43.55 -6.80 28.10
C ASP A 554 43.32 -8.08 27.30
N ILE A 555 42.67 -9.05 27.93
CA ILE A 555 42.26 -10.31 27.33
C ILE A 555 40.73 -10.36 27.35
N ARG A 556 40.09 -10.39 26.19
CA ARG A 556 38.65 -10.57 26.05
C ARG A 556 38.35 -12.08 25.96
N VAL A 557 37.83 -12.64 27.04
CA VAL A 557 37.41 -14.03 27.18
C VAL A 557 36.00 -14.10 27.80
N PRO A 558 35.11 -15.01 27.37
CA PRO A 558 33.77 -15.16 27.95
C PRO A 558 33.79 -15.51 29.43
N GLY A 559 32.62 -15.41 30.08
CA GLY A 559 32.42 -15.80 31.46
C GLY A 559 32.77 -17.28 31.69
N GLY A 560 33.39 -17.56 32.84
CA GLY A 560 33.84 -18.90 33.19
C GLY A 560 34.96 -18.88 34.22
N THR A 561 35.45 -20.08 34.54
CA THR A 561 36.59 -20.26 35.45
C THR A 561 37.85 -20.54 34.64
N TYR A 562 38.91 -19.80 34.93
CA TYR A 562 40.19 -19.86 34.22
C TYR A 562 41.35 -20.02 35.20
N ALA A 563 42.53 -20.31 34.66
CA ALA A 563 43.79 -20.26 35.39
C ALA A 563 44.71 -19.22 34.74
N VAL A 564 45.47 -18.49 35.55
CA VAL A 564 46.42 -17.48 35.09
C VAL A 564 47.82 -17.80 35.59
N GLY A 565 48.80 -17.73 34.70
CA GLY A 565 50.21 -17.96 34.99
C GLY A 565 51.07 -16.76 34.62
N ALA A 566 51.97 -16.36 35.52
CA ALA A 566 52.97 -15.33 35.29
C ALA A 566 54.28 -15.69 36.02
N GLY A 567 55.42 -15.62 35.31
CA GLY A 567 56.70 -16.09 35.85
C GLY A 567 56.65 -17.56 36.24
N SER A 568 57.02 -17.87 37.49
CA SER A 568 56.91 -19.21 38.09
C SER A 568 55.60 -19.43 38.87
N THR A 569 54.72 -18.44 38.92
CA THR A 569 53.47 -18.49 39.69
C THR A 569 52.26 -18.81 38.82
N THR A 570 51.39 -19.69 39.32
CA THR A 570 50.09 -20.01 38.71
C THR A 570 49.01 -19.88 39.78
N LYS A 571 47.92 -19.21 39.45
CA LYS A 571 46.70 -19.16 40.25
C LYS A 571 45.57 -19.84 39.50
N PHE A 572 44.93 -20.79 40.16
CA PHE A 572 43.73 -21.47 39.72
C PHE A 572 42.48 -20.71 40.22
N ASN A 573 41.35 -20.88 39.53
CA ASN A 573 40.06 -20.22 39.82
C ASN A 573 39.99 -18.69 39.63
N LEU A 574 40.59 -18.18 38.56
CA LEU A 574 40.24 -16.85 38.05
C LEU A 574 38.79 -16.89 37.52
N VAL A 575 37.84 -16.40 38.32
CA VAL A 575 36.43 -16.28 37.91
C VAL A 575 36.29 -15.05 37.03
N VAL A 576 35.79 -15.24 35.81
CA VAL A 576 35.41 -14.17 34.89
C VAL A 576 33.90 -14.18 34.78
N LYS A 577 33.25 -13.04 35.04
CA LYS A 577 31.80 -12.86 34.82
C LYS A 577 31.56 -12.18 33.47
N ASP A 578 30.56 -12.62 32.73
CA ASP A 578 30.20 -12.02 31.43
C ASP A 578 29.95 -10.51 31.58
N GLY A 579 30.58 -9.69 30.73
CA GLY A 579 30.48 -8.23 30.76
C GLY A 579 31.29 -7.51 31.85
N PHE A 580 32.00 -8.23 32.72
CA PHE A 580 32.75 -7.64 33.84
C PHE A 580 34.26 -7.57 33.55
N LEU A 581 34.95 -6.70 34.29
CA LEU A 581 36.40 -6.59 34.32
C LEU A 581 36.96 -7.34 35.53
N THR A 582 37.90 -8.25 35.27
CA THR A 582 38.68 -8.94 36.30
C THR A 582 40.14 -8.50 36.16
N THR A 583 40.74 -7.96 37.23
CA THR A 583 42.11 -7.44 37.18
C THR A 583 43.07 -8.42 37.83
N VAL A 584 44.14 -8.80 37.13
CA VAL A 584 45.25 -9.59 37.65
C VAL A 584 46.44 -8.67 37.87
N ASN A 585 46.77 -8.39 39.13
CA ASN A 585 47.91 -7.55 39.49
C ASN A 585 49.17 -8.42 39.62
N LEU A 586 50.19 -8.07 38.85
CA LEU A 586 51.51 -8.67 38.88
C LEU A 586 52.50 -7.71 39.53
N VAL A 587 53.42 -8.27 40.32
CA VAL A 587 54.59 -7.55 40.84
C VAL A 587 55.84 -8.09 40.17
N LYS A 588 56.66 -7.20 39.63
CA LYS A 588 57.97 -7.50 39.06
C LYS A 588 59.07 -6.98 39.98
N ASN A 589 59.78 -7.89 40.61
CA ASN A 589 60.94 -7.60 41.45
C ASN A 589 62.21 -8.11 40.74
N LEU A 590 63.00 -7.18 40.19
CA LEU A 590 64.20 -7.50 39.40
C LEU A 590 63.89 -8.49 38.27
N GLU A 591 64.40 -9.73 38.35
CA GLU A 591 64.22 -10.81 37.37
C GLU A 591 63.01 -11.71 37.65
N THR A 592 62.28 -11.48 38.74
CA THR A 592 61.14 -12.33 39.14
C THR A 592 59.80 -11.64 38.92
N VAL A 593 58.81 -12.39 38.44
CA VAL A 593 57.42 -11.96 38.23
C VAL A 593 56.50 -12.88 39.01
N ALA A 594 55.60 -12.31 39.81
CA ALA A 594 54.61 -13.07 40.59
C ALA A 594 53.23 -12.39 40.52
N ILE A 595 52.17 -13.20 40.66
CA ILE A 595 50.79 -12.70 40.83
C ILE A 595 50.62 -12.25 42.29
N GLU A 596 50.34 -10.97 42.50
CA GLU A 596 50.13 -10.37 43.83
C GLU A 596 48.67 -10.53 44.28
N SER A 597 47.74 -10.13 43.42
CA SER A 597 46.30 -10.19 43.71
C SER A 597 45.48 -10.34 42.44
N ILE A 598 44.27 -10.87 42.61
CA ILE A 598 43.23 -10.90 41.59
C ILE A 598 42.05 -10.15 42.19
N SER A 599 41.56 -9.13 41.49
CA SER A 599 40.36 -8.41 41.94
C SER A 599 39.12 -9.27 41.73
N ASP A 600 38.12 -9.07 42.57
CA ASP A 600 36.78 -9.58 42.26
C ASP A 600 36.31 -9.01 40.91
N PRO A 601 35.55 -9.78 40.12
CA PRO A 601 34.96 -9.27 38.89
C PRO A 601 34.06 -8.08 39.24
N ARG A 602 34.40 -6.92 38.70
CA ARG A 602 33.62 -5.69 38.89
C ARG A 602 33.12 -5.16 37.55
N PRO A 603 31.99 -4.43 37.53
CA PRO A 603 31.63 -3.62 36.38
C PRO A 603 32.79 -2.64 36.17
N ALA A 604 33.37 -2.59 34.98
CA ALA A 604 34.61 -1.85 34.80
C ALA A 604 34.40 -0.32 34.73
N VAL A 605 33.16 0.12 34.55
CA VAL A 605 32.78 1.52 34.63
C VAL A 605 32.62 1.88 36.12
N THR A 606 33.65 2.45 36.73
CA THR A 606 33.42 3.30 37.90
C THR A 606 32.66 4.51 37.37
N ARG A 607 31.37 4.57 37.67
CA ARG A 607 30.54 5.71 37.28
C ARG A 607 31.09 6.95 38.00
N PRO A 608 31.19 8.11 37.33
CA PRO A 608 31.58 9.34 37.99
C PRO A 608 30.71 9.59 39.22
N ASN A 609 31.28 10.21 40.25
CA ASN A 609 30.48 10.71 41.37
C ASN A 609 29.34 11.59 40.83
N ASN A 610 28.16 11.50 41.42
CA ASN A 610 26.90 12.12 40.99
C ASN A 610 26.21 11.47 39.77
N SER A 611 26.60 10.26 39.36
CA SER A 611 25.89 9.52 38.29
C SER A 611 24.52 9.02 38.74
N LEU A 612 23.50 9.20 37.91
CA LEU A 612 22.15 8.69 38.14
C LEU A 612 21.98 7.33 37.48
N LEU A 613 21.70 6.30 38.28
CA LEU A 613 21.64 4.91 37.85
C LEU A 613 20.27 4.33 38.12
N ARG A 614 19.64 3.69 37.13
CA ARG A 614 18.32 3.06 37.29
C ARG A 614 18.41 1.56 37.05
N SER A 615 17.97 0.77 38.03
CA SER A 615 17.86 -0.68 37.90
C SER A 615 16.84 -1.02 36.82
N ILE A 616 17.24 -1.77 35.81
CA ILE A 616 16.30 -2.30 34.80
C ILE A 616 15.37 -3.38 35.37
N THR A 617 15.78 -4.04 36.45
CA THR A 617 15.01 -5.13 37.08
C THR A 617 13.95 -4.59 38.03
N THR A 618 14.33 -3.65 38.90
CA THR A 618 13.43 -3.12 39.95
C THR A 618 12.84 -1.76 39.61
N GLY A 619 13.34 -1.08 38.57
CA GLY A 619 12.94 0.27 38.20
C GLY A 619 13.44 1.37 39.14
N LYS A 620 14.08 1.02 40.27
CA LYS A 620 14.59 1.96 41.28
C LYS A 620 15.73 2.81 40.72
N THR A 621 15.71 4.10 41.07
CA THR A 621 16.73 5.08 40.66
C THR A 621 17.61 5.47 41.85
N TYR A 622 18.90 5.52 41.61
CA TYR A 622 19.94 5.83 42.58
C TYR A 622 20.83 6.95 42.06
N VAL A 623 21.50 7.65 42.98
CA VAL A 623 22.66 8.46 42.65
C VAL A 623 23.88 7.86 43.32
N LEU A 624 25.01 7.85 42.61
CA LEU A 624 26.29 7.47 43.18
C LEU A 624 26.92 8.69 43.86
N LEU A 625 27.06 8.69 45.18
CA LEU A 625 27.70 9.76 45.95
C LEU A 625 28.81 9.20 46.84
N ASP A 626 30.02 9.70 46.67
CA ASP A 626 31.25 9.33 47.37
C ASP A 626 31.54 7.83 47.34
N GLY A 627 31.24 7.19 46.20
CA GLY A 627 31.41 5.75 46.00
C GLY A 627 30.25 4.90 46.53
N GLN A 628 29.26 5.52 47.16
CA GLN A 628 28.08 4.84 47.69
C GLN A 628 26.84 5.07 46.84
N LEU A 629 26.10 3.99 46.58
CA LEU A 629 24.81 4.02 45.93
C LEU A 629 23.76 4.54 46.92
N ARG A 630 23.12 5.67 46.61
CA ARG A 630 22.07 6.26 47.44
C ARG A 630 20.74 6.23 46.69
N TYR A 631 19.74 5.57 47.28
CA TYR A 631 18.43 5.47 46.68
C TYR A 631 17.71 6.82 46.67
N ILE A 632 17.10 7.20 45.55
CA ILE A 632 16.30 8.42 45.45
C ILE A 632 14.86 8.08 45.80
N SER A 633 14.43 8.51 46.99
CA SER A 633 13.18 8.06 47.64
C SER A 633 11.88 8.52 46.96
N SER A 634 11.91 9.56 46.12
CA SER A 634 10.73 10.06 45.42
C SER A 634 11.07 10.94 44.20
N LEU A 635 10.07 11.16 43.35
CA LEU A 635 10.15 12.13 42.24
C LEU A 635 10.41 13.56 42.74
N ASP A 636 9.84 13.93 43.88
CA ASP A 636 10.06 15.26 44.48
C ASP A 636 11.51 15.44 44.92
N VAL A 637 12.12 14.40 45.49
CA VAL A 637 13.56 14.41 45.82
C VAL A 637 14.39 14.47 44.55
N PHE A 638 14.03 13.69 43.52
CA PHE A 638 14.69 13.75 42.23
C PHE A 638 14.69 15.18 41.65
N ALA A 639 13.55 15.86 41.66
CA ALA A 639 13.39 17.23 41.19
C ALA A 639 14.10 18.26 42.09
N LYS A 640 14.01 18.12 43.42
CA LYS A 640 14.62 19.03 44.41
C LYS A 640 16.13 19.14 44.24
N TYR A 641 16.79 18.05 43.87
CA TYR A 641 18.24 18.03 43.64
C TYR A 641 18.62 18.42 42.19
N GLY A 642 17.64 18.86 41.38
CA GLY A 642 17.85 19.31 40.00
C GLY A 642 18.24 18.19 39.04
N TYR A 643 17.97 16.93 39.40
CA TYR A 643 18.25 15.79 38.53
C TYR A 643 17.28 15.78 37.35
N LYS A 644 17.76 15.30 36.21
CA LYS A 644 17.00 15.23 34.96
C LYS A 644 16.97 13.80 34.45
N TRP A 645 15.82 13.37 33.94
CA TRP A 645 15.63 12.01 33.41
C TRP A 645 16.55 11.69 32.24
N GLU A 646 16.91 12.69 31.43
CA GLU A 646 17.89 12.57 30.33
C GLU A 646 19.29 12.11 30.80
N ASN A 647 19.62 12.34 32.08
CA ASN A 647 20.89 11.98 32.69
C ASN A 647 20.85 10.62 33.42
N VAL A 648 19.70 9.95 33.44
CA VAL A 648 19.51 8.66 34.11
C VAL A 648 19.99 7.53 33.21
N ILE A 649 20.89 6.70 33.75
CA ILE A 649 21.50 5.59 33.03
C ILE A 649 20.87 4.28 33.52
N ASN A 650 20.24 3.54 32.61
CA ASN A 650 19.74 2.20 32.92
C ASN A 650 20.91 1.21 33.07
N VAL A 651 20.94 0.49 34.18
CA VAL A 651 22.01 -0.46 34.57
C VAL A 651 21.41 -1.76 35.09
N SER A 652 22.18 -2.86 35.01
CA SER A 652 21.74 -4.16 35.52
C SER A 652 21.77 -4.20 37.05
N GLN A 653 21.05 -5.15 37.66
CA GLN A 653 21.07 -5.31 39.11
C GLN A 653 22.47 -5.71 39.60
N GLU A 654 23.19 -6.52 38.81
CA GLU A 654 24.55 -6.95 39.12
C GLU A 654 25.57 -5.80 39.06
N GLU A 655 25.32 -4.76 38.27
CA GLU A 655 26.13 -3.54 38.28
C GLU A 655 25.91 -2.75 39.59
N LEU A 656 24.66 -2.67 40.05
CA LEU A 656 24.29 -1.97 41.28
C LEU A 656 24.83 -2.68 42.53
N ASP A 657 24.77 -4.01 42.56
CA ASP A 657 25.29 -4.85 43.67
C ASP A 657 26.81 -4.71 43.86
N GLY A 658 27.52 -4.14 42.88
CA GLY A 658 28.95 -3.83 42.95
C GLY A 658 29.30 -2.55 43.70
N TYR A 659 28.31 -1.73 44.10
CA TYR A 659 28.51 -0.50 44.88
C TYR A 659 28.12 -0.70 46.34
N GLU A 660 28.83 -0.06 47.27
CA GLU A 660 28.39 0.02 48.66
C GLU A 660 27.10 0.83 48.77
N ILE A 661 26.12 0.38 49.55
CA ILE A 661 24.87 1.10 49.74
C ILE A 661 25.07 2.15 50.84
N GLY A 662 24.78 3.42 50.52
CA GLY A 662 24.78 4.53 51.47
C GLY A 662 23.37 4.93 51.89
N ASP A 663 23.26 5.94 52.76
CA ASP A 663 21.95 6.45 53.16
C ASP A 663 21.16 7.03 51.98
N ASP A 664 19.89 6.66 51.90
CA ASP A 664 18.94 7.15 50.91
C ASP A 664 18.90 8.70 50.88
N LEU A 665 18.58 9.21 49.71
CA LEU A 665 18.47 10.64 49.46
C LEU A 665 17.04 11.12 49.76
N GLY A 666 16.93 12.19 50.53
CA GLY A 666 15.65 12.80 50.90
C GLY A 666 14.95 12.20 52.12
N VAL A 667 15.61 11.32 52.87
CA VAL A 667 15.11 10.78 54.15
C VAL A 667 15.77 11.48 55.34
N SER A 668 15.10 11.48 56.50
CA SER A 668 15.61 12.12 57.72
C SER A 668 16.65 11.22 58.41
N ALA A 669 17.94 11.55 58.25
CA ALA A 669 19.08 10.78 58.79
C ALA A 669 19.20 10.70 60.33
N GLY A 670 18.24 11.24 61.10
CA GLY A 670 18.28 11.31 62.56
C GLY A 670 16.95 11.00 63.25
N ALA A 671 16.04 10.27 62.59
CA ALA A 671 14.64 10.12 63.04
C ALA A 671 14.30 8.79 63.73
N ILE A 672 15.25 7.86 63.83
CA ILE A 672 15.07 6.63 64.61
C ILE A 672 15.41 6.97 66.07
N VAL A 673 14.37 7.28 66.84
CA VAL A 673 14.46 7.55 68.28
C VAL A 673 13.39 6.72 68.98
N GLU A 674 13.61 6.40 70.25
CA GLU A 674 12.64 5.66 71.06
C GLU A 674 11.27 6.36 71.04
N GLY A 675 10.22 5.60 70.73
CA GLY A 675 8.85 6.07 70.58
C GLY A 675 8.49 6.64 69.21
N SER A 676 9.43 6.74 68.25
CA SER A 676 9.10 7.21 66.90
C SER A 676 8.41 6.12 66.08
N VAL A 677 7.55 6.54 65.16
CA VAL A 677 6.91 5.65 64.20
C VAL A 677 7.52 5.89 62.83
N VAL A 678 8.09 4.85 62.23
CA VAL A 678 8.94 4.97 61.05
C VAL A 678 8.57 3.97 59.97
N LYS A 679 8.92 4.28 58.72
CA LYS A 679 8.94 3.32 57.61
C LYS A 679 10.20 3.49 56.78
N SER A 680 10.64 2.45 56.06
CA SER A 680 11.71 2.65 55.08
C SER A 680 11.17 3.42 53.87
N SER A 681 12.09 4.05 53.15
CA SER A 681 11.78 4.77 51.90
C SER A 681 11.16 3.90 50.80
N ASP A 682 11.35 2.58 50.85
CA ASP A 682 10.92 1.63 49.82
C ASP A 682 9.92 0.56 50.28
N ASN A 683 9.57 0.54 51.57
CA ASN A 683 8.65 -0.44 52.14
C ASN A 683 7.49 0.30 52.83
N PRO A 684 6.23 -0.05 52.53
CA PRO A 684 5.07 0.58 53.14
C PRO A 684 4.83 0.17 54.60
N THR A 685 5.52 -0.85 55.11
CA THR A 685 5.36 -1.33 56.49
C THR A 685 5.78 -0.26 57.50
N VAL A 686 4.89 0.02 58.45
CA VAL A 686 5.09 1.02 59.51
C VAL A 686 5.51 0.31 60.78
N TYR A 687 6.56 0.82 61.42
CA TYR A 687 7.17 0.25 62.62
C TYR A 687 7.15 1.27 63.76
N LEU A 688 6.78 0.83 64.96
CA LEU A 688 7.06 1.56 66.21
C LEU A 688 8.47 1.22 66.68
N ILE A 689 9.27 2.23 67.01
CA ILE A 689 10.57 2.04 67.65
C ILE A 689 10.37 2.00 69.16
N GLU A 690 10.54 0.82 69.75
CA GLU A 690 10.32 0.60 71.18
C GLU A 690 11.30 -0.46 71.72
N GLU A 691 11.88 -0.21 72.88
CA GLU A 691 12.96 -0.97 73.52
C GLU A 691 14.16 -1.22 72.58
N GLY A 692 14.47 -0.24 71.71
CA GLY A 692 15.53 -0.37 70.72
C GLY A 692 15.26 -1.36 69.59
N LYS A 693 14.03 -1.88 69.46
CA LYS A 693 13.58 -2.77 68.38
C LYS A 693 12.61 -2.06 67.45
N LYS A 694 12.51 -2.53 66.21
CA LYS A 694 11.43 -2.14 65.28
C LYS A 694 10.27 -3.12 65.44
N ARG A 695 9.10 -2.64 65.88
CA ARG A 695 7.89 -3.46 66.06
C ARG A 695 6.89 -3.13 64.95
N PRO A 696 6.56 -4.05 64.04
CA PRO A 696 5.63 -3.76 62.95
C PRO A 696 4.21 -3.60 63.48
N PHE A 697 3.46 -2.61 63.01
CA PHE A 697 2.02 -2.58 63.26
C PHE A 697 1.35 -3.68 62.44
N ALA A 698 0.63 -4.60 63.11
CA ALA A 698 -0.03 -5.72 62.43
C ALA A 698 -1.13 -5.25 61.46
N THR A 699 -1.75 -4.10 61.76
CA THR A 699 -2.77 -3.47 60.92
C THR A 699 -2.71 -1.94 61.05
N GLY A 700 -3.25 -1.21 60.08
CA GLY A 700 -3.42 0.25 60.19
C GLY A 700 -4.32 0.67 61.35
N GLN A 701 -5.20 -0.21 61.83
CA GLN A 701 -5.99 0.03 63.03
C GLN A 701 -5.17 -0.13 64.31
N ALA A 702 -4.16 -1.00 64.34
CA ALA A 702 -3.21 -1.05 65.45
C ALA A 702 -2.39 0.23 65.55
N PHE A 703 -2.05 0.83 64.40
CA PHE A 703 -1.39 2.13 64.33
C PHE A 703 -2.27 3.26 64.86
N LEU A 704 -3.49 3.40 64.35
CA LEU A 704 -4.44 4.43 64.81
C LEU A 704 -4.90 4.21 66.26
N GLY A 705 -5.14 2.96 66.65
CA GLY A 705 -5.59 2.58 68.00
C GLY A 705 -4.52 2.74 69.09
N ALA A 706 -3.24 2.75 68.71
CA ALA A 706 -2.13 3.13 69.58
C ALA A 706 -2.01 4.66 69.78
N GLY A 707 -2.89 5.46 69.15
CA GLY A 707 -2.96 6.91 69.30
C GLY A 707 -2.08 7.69 68.34
N HIS A 708 -1.54 7.05 67.29
CA HIS A 708 -0.73 7.71 66.27
C HIS A 708 -1.59 8.21 65.10
N GLU A 709 -1.17 9.32 64.50
CA GLU A 709 -1.72 9.85 63.26
C GLU A 709 -0.80 9.52 62.08
N TRP A 710 -1.33 9.34 60.86
CA TRP A 710 -0.48 8.99 59.69
C TRP A 710 0.61 10.04 59.39
N SER A 711 0.42 11.28 59.84
CA SER A 711 1.42 12.35 59.81
C SER A 711 2.62 12.12 60.75
N ASP A 712 2.51 11.23 61.73
CA ASP A 712 3.58 10.89 62.68
C ASP A 712 4.66 9.99 62.04
N ILE A 713 4.38 9.41 60.87
CA ILE A 713 5.29 8.46 60.21
C ILE A 713 6.48 9.21 59.64
N VAL A 714 7.67 8.89 60.14
CA VAL A 714 8.92 9.40 59.58
C VAL A 714 9.54 8.39 58.60
N ILE A 715 9.90 8.88 57.41
CA ILE A 715 10.58 8.07 56.40
C ILE A 715 12.08 8.06 56.70
N VAL A 716 12.65 6.87 56.90
CA VAL A 716 14.06 6.66 57.24
C VAL A 716 14.78 5.83 56.17
N SER A 717 16.13 5.82 56.20
CA SER A 717 16.90 5.06 55.21
C SER A 717 16.71 3.55 55.37
N ILE A 718 16.72 2.83 54.25
CA ILE A 718 16.63 1.36 54.22
C ILE A 718 17.75 0.74 55.08
N ALA A 719 18.96 1.28 54.96
CA ALA A 719 20.12 0.82 55.72
C ALA A 719 19.93 1.01 57.24
N SER A 720 19.44 2.18 57.68
CA SER A 720 19.26 2.47 59.11
C SER A 720 18.17 1.62 59.74
N LEU A 721 17.05 1.40 59.06
CA LEU A 721 15.94 0.59 59.59
C LEU A 721 16.23 -0.92 59.55
N SER A 722 17.03 -1.39 58.59
CA SER A 722 17.41 -2.81 58.50
C SER A 722 18.39 -3.23 59.61
N ALA A 723 19.16 -2.29 60.17
CA ALA A 723 20.08 -2.55 61.27
C ALA A 723 19.42 -2.81 62.64
N LEU A 724 18.14 -2.45 62.83
CA LEU A 724 17.40 -2.72 64.06
C LEU A 724 16.82 -4.15 64.09
N GLU A 725 16.90 -4.80 65.25
CA GLU A 725 16.24 -6.08 65.50
C GLU A 725 14.71 -5.92 65.44
N GLU A 726 14.04 -6.91 64.84
CA GLU A 726 12.58 -6.95 64.72
C GLU A 726 11.94 -7.47 66.03
N GLY A 727 11.01 -6.71 66.58
CA GLY A 727 10.23 -7.07 67.77
C GLY A 727 8.83 -7.59 67.44
N GLU A 728 8.06 -7.98 68.46
CA GLU A 728 6.69 -8.46 68.26
C GLU A 728 5.77 -7.39 67.69
N ALA A 729 4.86 -7.80 66.81
CA ALA A 729 3.94 -6.88 66.15
C ALA A 729 3.01 -6.16 67.15
N VAL A 730 2.74 -4.87 66.90
CA VAL A 730 1.75 -4.11 67.64
C VAL A 730 0.36 -4.47 67.13
N VAL A 731 -0.51 -4.96 68.01
CA VAL A 731 -1.89 -5.38 67.71
C VAL A 731 -2.88 -4.53 68.50
N PHE A 732 -4.02 -4.19 67.88
CA PHE A 732 -5.18 -3.59 68.53
C PHE A 732 -6.41 -4.39 68.14
N VAL A 733 -7.20 -4.84 69.12
CA VAL A 733 -8.46 -5.56 68.91
C VAL A 733 -9.56 -4.71 69.52
N ALA A 734 -10.50 -4.24 68.70
CA ALA A 734 -11.65 -3.47 69.18
C ALA A 734 -12.60 -4.37 69.97
N THR A 735 -13.30 -3.80 70.95
CA THR A 735 -14.23 -4.53 71.82
C THR A 735 -15.68 -4.35 71.38
N ALA A 736 -16.61 -5.16 71.91
CA ALA A 736 -18.03 -5.05 71.58
C ALA A 736 -18.63 -3.67 71.89
N GLN A 737 -18.02 -2.89 72.80
CA GLN A 737 -18.47 -1.55 73.17
C GLN A 737 -18.15 -0.48 72.12
N ASP A 738 -17.22 -0.77 71.21
CA ASP A 738 -16.77 0.15 70.16
C ASP A 738 -17.66 0.08 68.90
N VAL A 739 -18.51 -0.95 68.80
CA VAL A 739 -19.43 -1.17 67.66
C VAL A 739 -20.71 -0.37 67.85
N ARG A 740 -21.07 0.44 66.85
CA ARG A 740 -22.30 1.25 66.81
C ARG A 740 -23.12 0.89 65.58
N GLU A 741 -24.39 1.29 65.57
CA GLU A 741 -25.22 1.21 64.36
C GLU A 741 -24.53 1.98 63.21
N GLY A 742 -24.38 1.32 62.06
CA GLY A 742 -23.65 1.84 60.91
C GLY A 742 -22.13 1.58 60.91
N SER A 743 -21.58 0.92 61.95
CA SER A 743 -20.18 0.51 61.98
C SER A 743 -19.88 -0.54 60.92
N VAL A 744 -18.75 -0.39 60.25
CA VAL A 744 -18.19 -1.42 59.38
C VAL A 744 -17.15 -2.23 60.14
N VAL A 745 -17.25 -3.56 60.10
CA VAL A 745 -16.48 -4.47 60.96
C VAL A 745 -15.93 -5.66 60.17
N LYS A 746 -14.85 -6.27 60.65
CA LYS A 746 -14.36 -7.57 60.16
C LYS A 746 -13.79 -8.42 61.30
N SER A 747 -13.74 -9.74 61.11
CA SER A 747 -13.12 -10.65 62.08
C SER A 747 -11.61 -10.60 61.97
N SER A 748 -10.89 -10.76 63.08
CA SER A 748 -9.44 -10.84 63.09
C SER A 748 -8.89 -12.02 62.27
N ASP A 749 -9.68 -13.06 62.07
CA ASP A 749 -9.32 -14.28 61.32
C ASP A 749 -9.96 -14.37 59.92
N SER A 750 -10.76 -13.39 59.51
CA SER A 750 -11.48 -13.41 58.24
C SER A 750 -11.33 -12.10 57.46
N PRO A 751 -11.08 -12.16 56.14
CA PRO A 751 -11.02 -10.96 55.31
C PRO A 751 -12.41 -10.37 55.00
N ALA A 752 -13.51 -11.04 55.37
CA ALA A 752 -14.87 -10.58 55.08
C ALA A 752 -15.24 -9.34 55.90
N VAL A 753 -15.75 -8.30 55.23
CA VAL A 753 -16.18 -7.04 55.84
C VAL A 753 -17.70 -7.00 55.90
N TYR A 754 -18.25 -6.54 57.03
CA TYR A 754 -19.68 -6.47 57.30
C TYR A 754 -20.08 -5.05 57.70
N LEU A 755 -21.30 -4.64 57.35
CA LEU A 755 -21.97 -3.48 57.94
C LEU A 755 -22.87 -3.95 59.08
N ILE A 756 -22.78 -3.32 60.24
CA ILE A 756 -23.71 -3.52 61.34
C ILE A 756 -24.89 -2.59 61.14
N GLU A 757 -26.04 -3.16 60.80
CA GLU A 757 -27.27 -2.42 60.54
C GLU A 757 -28.48 -3.21 61.05
N SER A 758 -29.35 -2.56 61.82
CA SER A 758 -30.54 -3.16 62.43
C SER A 758 -30.21 -4.42 63.25
N ALA A 759 -29.13 -4.36 64.04
CA ALA A 759 -28.59 -5.47 64.84
C ALA A 759 -28.19 -6.73 64.03
N LYS A 760 -27.98 -6.60 62.72
CA LYS A 760 -27.51 -7.67 61.84
C LYS A 760 -26.15 -7.32 61.23
N LYS A 761 -25.33 -8.33 60.96
CA LYS A 761 -24.11 -8.19 60.15
C LYS A 761 -24.45 -8.45 58.68
N ARG A 762 -24.28 -7.43 57.83
CA ARG A 762 -24.55 -7.52 56.39
C ARG A 762 -23.22 -7.58 55.62
N PRO A 763 -22.90 -8.69 54.92
CA PRO A 763 -21.61 -8.82 54.26
C PRO A 763 -21.51 -7.94 53.01
N PHE A 764 -20.39 -7.25 52.80
CA PHE A 764 -20.07 -6.63 51.52
C PHE A 764 -19.56 -7.69 50.54
N THR A 765 -20.16 -7.80 49.36
CA THR A 765 -19.78 -8.83 48.38
C THR A 765 -18.49 -8.52 47.63
N THR A 766 -18.09 -7.25 47.57
CA THR A 766 -16.87 -6.77 46.91
C THR A 766 -16.35 -5.50 47.61
N GLY A 767 -15.06 -5.18 47.43
CA GLY A 767 -14.49 -3.90 47.90
C GLY A 767 -15.15 -2.67 47.26
N GLN A 768 -15.63 -2.79 46.01
CA GLN A 768 -16.38 -1.72 45.35
C GLN A 768 -17.76 -1.49 45.95
N ALA A 769 -18.43 -2.52 46.50
CA ALA A 769 -19.70 -2.36 47.21
C ALA A 769 -19.53 -1.57 48.53
N PHE A 770 -18.34 -1.64 49.11
CA PHE A 770 -17.93 -0.92 50.32
C PHE A 770 -17.61 0.55 50.02
N GLU A 771 -16.73 0.81 49.04
CA GLU A 771 -16.32 2.17 48.67
C GLU A 771 -17.46 3.00 48.06
N SER A 772 -18.31 2.41 47.22
CA SER A 772 -19.46 3.09 46.59
C SER A 772 -20.49 3.64 47.58
N ARG A 773 -20.44 3.20 48.85
CA ARG A 773 -21.31 3.67 49.94
C ARG A 773 -20.64 4.70 50.85
N GLY A 774 -19.48 5.21 50.45
CA GLY A 774 -18.77 6.28 51.16
C GLY A 774 -17.99 5.81 52.40
N TYR A 775 -17.88 4.50 52.63
CA TYR A 775 -17.02 3.94 53.67
C TYR A 775 -15.57 3.95 53.22
N ARG A 776 -14.66 4.30 54.13
CA ARG A 776 -13.22 4.21 53.90
C ARG A 776 -12.70 2.96 54.58
N TRP A 777 -11.70 2.30 54.00
CA TRP A 777 -11.13 1.08 54.59
C TRP A 777 -10.53 1.33 55.99
N SER A 778 -10.16 2.57 56.29
CA SER A 778 -9.75 3.04 57.62
C SER A 778 -10.85 3.00 58.68
N ASP A 779 -12.12 2.94 58.26
CA ASP A 779 -13.29 2.97 59.17
C ASP A 779 -13.64 1.56 59.69
N ILE A 780 -12.99 0.49 59.17
CA ILE A 780 -13.27 -0.91 59.53
C ILE A 780 -12.71 -1.22 60.91
N LEU A 781 -13.60 -1.66 61.82
CA LEU A 781 -13.22 -2.19 63.12
C LEU A 781 -12.91 -3.70 63.02
N VAL A 782 -11.68 -4.09 63.37
CA VAL A 782 -11.28 -5.48 63.56
C VAL A 782 -11.69 -5.95 64.95
N LEU A 783 -12.56 -6.96 64.99
CA LEU A 783 -13.09 -7.56 66.22
C LEU A 783 -12.60 -9.00 66.35
N SER A 784 -12.65 -9.57 67.57
CA SER A 784 -12.45 -11.01 67.74
C SER A 784 -13.60 -11.80 67.08
N PRO A 785 -13.38 -13.06 66.66
CA PRO A 785 -14.41 -13.86 66.02
C PRO A 785 -15.68 -14.01 66.88
N GLU A 786 -15.49 -14.15 68.19
CA GLU A 786 -16.56 -14.27 69.20
C GLU A 786 -17.56 -13.10 69.16
N ILE A 787 -17.09 -11.86 68.95
CA ILE A 787 -17.95 -10.67 68.93
C ILE A 787 -18.79 -10.61 67.64
N ILE A 788 -18.26 -11.11 66.52
CA ILE A 788 -18.97 -11.09 65.23
C ILE A 788 -19.99 -12.22 65.13
N GLU A 789 -19.77 -13.33 65.82
CA GLU A 789 -20.72 -14.44 65.92
C GLU A 789 -22.02 -14.05 66.66
N ASP A 790 -21.98 -13.04 67.54
CA ASP A 790 -23.16 -12.52 68.25
C ASP A 790 -24.18 -11.78 67.36
N TYR A 791 -23.79 -11.38 66.14
CA TYR A 791 -24.68 -10.70 65.18
C TYR A 791 -25.32 -11.68 64.18
N GLU A 792 -26.64 -11.60 64.04
CA GLU A 792 -27.38 -12.38 63.03
C GLU A 792 -27.00 -11.95 61.60
N GLU A 793 -26.95 -12.92 60.67
CA GLU A 793 -26.63 -12.66 59.26
C GLU A 793 -27.76 -11.87 58.56
N GLY A 794 -27.41 -10.74 57.95
CA GLY A 794 -28.30 -9.93 57.12
C GLY A 794 -28.06 -10.12 55.63
N LEU A 795 -28.91 -9.50 54.79
CA LEU A 795 -28.76 -9.59 53.33
C LEU A 795 -27.45 -8.94 52.86
N PRO A 796 -26.72 -9.56 51.90
CA PRO A 796 -25.47 -9.03 51.38
C PRO A 796 -25.64 -7.66 50.73
N LEU A 797 -24.61 -6.82 50.85
CA LEU A 797 -24.51 -5.51 50.22
C LEU A 797 -23.74 -5.66 48.90
N VAL A 798 -24.48 -5.51 47.78
CA VAL A 798 -23.96 -5.62 46.42
C VAL A 798 -23.57 -4.25 45.83
N TYR A 799 -22.69 -4.26 44.84
CA TYR A 799 -22.21 -3.07 44.11
C TYR A 799 -23.34 -2.42 43.28
N MET A 800 -23.43 -1.08 43.29
CA MET A 800 -24.18 -0.32 42.28
C MET A 800 -23.26 -0.17 41.06
N SER A 801 -23.67 -0.62 39.89
CA SER A 801 -22.79 -0.59 38.72
C SER A 801 -22.52 0.85 38.26
N ASN A 802 -21.32 1.13 37.75
CA ASN A 802 -21.03 2.42 37.08
C ASN A 802 -22.04 2.72 35.96
N ASP A 803 -22.68 1.68 35.39
CA ASP A 803 -23.76 1.78 34.42
C ASP A 803 -25.01 2.51 34.98
N GLU A 804 -25.30 2.37 36.27
CA GLU A 804 -26.42 3.05 36.95
C GLU A 804 -26.08 4.50 37.36
N ALA A 805 -24.79 4.86 37.37
CA ALA A 805 -24.31 6.20 37.75
C ALA A 805 -24.25 7.21 36.58
N VAL A 806 -24.45 6.75 35.32
CA VAL A 806 -24.39 7.60 34.13
C VAL A 806 -25.58 8.55 34.07
N LYS A 807 -25.30 9.85 34.01
CA LYS A 807 -26.28 10.95 33.86
C LYS A 807 -25.86 11.95 32.78
N GLU A 808 -26.74 12.88 32.42
CA GLU A 808 -26.42 13.99 31.52
C GLU A 808 -25.17 14.75 32.02
N GLY A 809 -24.21 14.99 31.12
CA GLY A 809 -22.91 15.60 31.41
C GLY A 809 -21.83 14.63 31.90
N SER A 810 -22.10 13.32 31.97
CA SER A 810 -21.08 12.35 32.38
C SER A 810 -20.06 12.11 31.27
N LEU A 811 -18.80 11.98 31.66
CA LEU A 811 -17.73 11.45 30.82
C LEU A 811 -17.64 9.96 31.05
N ILE A 812 -17.72 9.17 29.98
CA ILE A 812 -17.71 7.71 30.07
C ILE A 812 -16.67 7.10 29.11
N LYS A 813 -16.11 5.96 29.48
CA LYS A 813 -15.35 5.07 28.58
C LYS A 813 -15.76 3.63 28.78
N SER A 814 -15.61 2.83 27.73
CA SER A 814 -15.85 1.39 27.83
C SER A 814 -14.72 0.72 28.62
N GLU A 815 -15.02 -0.33 29.37
CA GLU A 815 -14.02 -1.22 29.97
C GLU A 815 -13.03 -1.81 28.94
N ASN A 816 -13.44 -1.91 27.67
CA ASN A 816 -12.65 -2.51 26.58
C ASN A 816 -12.13 -1.48 25.55
N SER A 817 -12.32 -0.17 25.77
CA SER A 817 -11.88 0.86 24.83
C SER A 817 -11.41 2.12 25.55
N PRO A 818 -10.26 2.70 25.15
CA PRO A 818 -9.76 3.94 25.75
C PRO A 818 -10.51 5.20 25.27
N ILE A 819 -11.44 5.08 24.30
CA ILE A 819 -12.17 6.24 23.76
C ILE A 819 -13.10 6.83 24.83
N VAL A 820 -12.96 8.13 25.07
CA VAL A 820 -13.79 8.90 26.00
C VAL A 820 -14.97 9.54 25.26
N TYR A 821 -16.16 9.41 25.85
CA TYR A 821 -17.38 10.01 25.36
C TYR A 821 -17.96 10.99 26.39
N LEU A 822 -18.45 12.13 25.92
CA LEU A 822 -19.33 13.00 26.70
C LEU A 822 -20.78 12.62 26.43
N ILE A 823 -21.55 12.38 27.48
CA ILE A 823 -23.01 12.18 27.37
C ILE A 823 -23.70 13.54 27.39
N SER A 824 -24.30 13.92 26.26
CA SER A 824 -25.09 15.13 26.16
C SER A 824 -26.33 14.94 25.28
N ASN A 825 -27.45 15.51 25.68
CA ASN A 825 -28.76 15.36 25.05
C ASN A 825 -29.14 13.90 24.82
N ASN A 826 -28.82 13.04 25.79
CA ASN A 826 -29.01 11.58 25.71
C ASN A 826 -28.29 10.91 24.52
N ARG A 827 -27.17 11.47 24.07
CA ARG A 827 -26.29 10.94 23.01
C ARG A 827 -24.84 10.89 23.49
N ARG A 828 -24.02 10.06 22.83
CA ARG A 828 -22.57 9.99 23.09
C ARG A 828 -21.81 10.80 22.04
N ARG A 829 -20.95 11.71 22.49
CA ARG A 829 -20.04 12.51 21.65
C ARG A 829 -18.62 12.05 21.89
N ILE A 830 -17.90 11.71 20.82
CA ILE A 830 -16.48 11.32 20.92
C ILE A 830 -15.66 12.58 21.21
N ILE A 831 -14.73 12.48 22.16
CA ILE A 831 -13.65 13.46 22.34
C ILE A 831 -12.44 12.91 21.55
N THR A 832 -12.04 13.59 20.48
CA THR A 832 -11.11 13.04 19.49
C THR A 832 -9.64 13.07 19.93
N SER A 833 -9.29 13.86 20.96
CA SER A 833 -7.92 13.94 21.49
C SER A 833 -7.86 14.37 22.95
N GLU A 834 -6.75 14.07 23.61
CA GLU A 834 -6.41 14.57 24.94
C GLU A 834 -6.31 16.10 24.99
N ARG A 835 -5.83 16.76 23.93
CA ARG A 835 -5.78 18.23 23.84
C ARG A 835 -7.18 18.84 23.98
N ILE A 836 -8.19 18.25 23.32
CA ILE A 836 -9.59 18.70 23.41
C ILE A 836 -10.18 18.39 24.79
N PHE A 837 -9.87 17.22 25.34
CA PHE A 837 -10.29 16.82 26.69
C PHE A 837 -9.85 17.86 27.74
N LEU A 838 -8.58 18.25 27.71
CA LEU A 838 -8.00 19.25 28.61
C LEU A 838 -8.51 20.67 28.32
N ALA A 839 -8.65 21.05 27.05
CA ALA A 839 -9.15 22.38 26.65
C ALA A 839 -10.60 22.65 27.11
N LEU A 840 -11.41 21.59 27.26
CA LEU A 840 -12.77 21.67 27.81
C LEU A 840 -12.81 21.72 29.35
N GLY A 841 -11.65 21.69 30.02
CA GLY A 841 -11.54 21.73 31.47
C GLY A 841 -11.93 20.43 32.17
N PHE A 842 -11.85 19.30 31.47
CA PHE A 842 -12.15 17.99 32.05
C PHE A 842 -10.92 17.37 32.71
N GLU A 843 -11.17 16.66 33.82
CA GLU A 843 -10.15 15.96 34.60
C GLU A 843 -10.28 14.45 34.39
N TRP A 844 -9.17 13.73 34.24
CA TRP A 844 -9.20 12.28 33.96
C TRP A 844 -9.92 11.45 35.03
N GLU A 845 -9.92 11.91 36.29
CA GLU A 845 -10.62 11.30 37.42
C GLU A 845 -12.16 11.34 37.27
N SER A 846 -12.69 12.20 36.40
CA SER A 846 -14.13 12.35 36.15
C SER A 846 -14.68 11.33 35.14
N VAL A 847 -13.83 10.53 34.50
CA VAL A 847 -14.23 9.55 33.48
C VAL A 847 -14.71 8.24 34.11
N LEU A 848 -16.00 7.94 33.97
CA LEU A 848 -16.60 6.70 34.42
C LEU A 848 -16.26 5.55 33.46
N THR A 849 -15.71 4.45 33.98
CA THR A 849 -15.55 3.21 33.20
C THR A 849 -16.85 2.39 33.31
N VAL A 850 -17.53 2.19 32.20
CA VAL A 850 -18.85 1.51 32.11
C VAL A 850 -18.79 0.31 31.17
N SER A 851 -19.81 -0.54 31.19
CA SER A 851 -19.89 -1.70 30.30
C SER A 851 -19.99 -1.26 28.83
N GLY A 852 -19.49 -2.10 27.91
CA GLY A 852 -19.67 -1.87 26.48
C GLY A 852 -21.15 -1.78 26.06
N ALA A 853 -22.03 -2.50 26.75
CA ALA A 853 -23.47 -2.43 26.54
C ALA A 853 -24.02 -1.04 26.90
N LYS A 854 -23.57 -0.45 28.01
CA LYS A 854 -23.99 0.88 28.46
C LYS A 854 -23.58 1.99 27.49
N VAL A 855 -22.35 1.94 26.96
CA VAL A 855 -21.90 2.91 25.94
C VAL A 855 -22.77 2.82 24.67
N ASN A 856 -23.28 1.63 24.34
CA ASN A 856 -24.11 1.39 23.16
C ASN A 856 -25.60 1.75 23.34
N GLU A 857 -26.06 2.06 24.55
CA GLU A 857 -27.42 2.60 24.78
C GLU A 857 -27.59 4.01 24.18
N TYR A 858 -26.50 4.77 24.09
CA TYR A 858 -26.51 6.13 23.57
C TYR A 858 -26.19 6.15 22.07
N GLN A 859 -27.04 6.82 21.28
CA GLN A 859 -26.74 7.08 19.87
C GLN A 859 -25.52 7.98 19.73
N THR A 860 -24.64 7.68 18.78
CA THR A 860 -23.49 8.53 18.45
C THR A 860 -23.95 9.86 17.87
N ASP A 861 -23.42 10.96 18.39
CA ASP A 861 -23.58 12.32 17.86
C ASP A 861 -22.25 12.81 17.25
N LEU A 862 -22.25 14.01 16.65
CA LEU A 862 -21.04 14.62 16.09
C LEU A 862 -19.91 14.63 17.13
N ALA A 863 -18.71 14.25 16.68
CA ALA A 863 -17.52 14.30 17.50
C ALA A 863 -17.20 15.76 17.87
N ILE A 864 -16.64 15.96 19.06
CA ILE A 864 -16.11 17.25 19.47
C ILE A 864 -14.70 17.34 18.91
N ASP A 865 -14.52 18.19 17.89
CA ASP A 865 -13.29 18.31 17.11
C ASP A 865 -13.04 19.78 16.68
N PHE A 866 -11.77 20.16 16.50
CA PHE A 866 -11.31 21.47 16.02
C PHE A 866 -10.73 21.43 14.58
N THR A 867 -10.80 20.29 13.88
CA THR A 867 -10.12 20.00 12.60
C THR A 867 -10.34 20.94 11.42
N GLU A 868 -11.36 21.81 11.45
CA GLU A 868 -11.69 22.74 10.35
C GLU A 868 -11.48 24.22 10.74
N GLN A 869 -10.94 24.50 11.94
CA GLN A 869 -10.60 25.86 12.35
C GLN A 869 -9.17 26.20 11.92
N ASP A 870 -8.95 27.48 11.68
CA ASP A 870 -7.71 28.12 11.26
C ASP A 870 -7.51 29.25 12.30
N PHE A 871 -6.68 28.95 13.30
CA PHE A 871 -6.59 29.70 14.56
C PHE A 871 -5.82 31.02 14.39
N ASP A 872 -4.74 30.97 13.63
CA ASP A 872 -3.79 32.02 13.29
C ASP A 872 -4.16 32.77 11.99
N ARG A 873 -5.00 32.17 11.13
CA ARG A 873 -5.60 32.77 9.91
C ARG A 873 -4.61 32.95 8.76
N ASP A 874 -3.65 32.05 8.67
CA ASP A 874 -2.60 32.03 7.66
C ASP A 874 -3.05 31.37 6.33
N GLY A 875 -4.18 30.66 6.36
CA GLY A 875 -4.78 29.93 5.24
C GLY A 875 -4.61 28.41 5.29
N LEU A 876 -4.08 27.85 6.37
CA LEU A 876 -4.13 26.44 6.72
C LEU A 876 -5.14 26.21 7.85
N SER A 877 -5.88 25.11 7.77
CA SER A 877 -6.60 24.63 8.96
C SER A 877 -5.63 23.98 9.95
N ASN A 878 -5.96 23.97 11.24
CA ASN A 878 -5.20 23.28 12.28
C ASN A 878 -4.90 21.80 11.94
N LEU A 879 -5.75 21.15 11.11
CA LEU A 879 -5.50 19.82 10.57
C LEU A 879 -4.41 19.80 9.49
N GLN A 880 -4.42 20.77 8.59
CA GLN A 880 -3.36 20.94 7.58
C GLN A 880 -2.04 21.29 8.25
N GLU A 881 -2.05 22.13 9.27
CA GLU A 881 -0.84 22.49 10.02
C GLU A 881 -0.24 21.28 10.74
N GLY A 882 -1.07 20.44 11.36
CA GLY A 882 -0.63 19.14 11.87
C GLY A 882 -0.07 18.20 10.78
N PHE A 883 -0.47 18.37 9.52
CA PHE A 883 0.07 17.63 8.38
C PHE A 883 1.41 18.20 7.89
N TYR A 884 1.59 19.52 7.90
CA TYR A 884 2.82 20.21 7.48
C TYR A 884 3.85 20.37 8.60
N GLY A 885 3.45 20.14 9.85
CA GLY A 885 4.30 20.25 11.04
C GLY A 885 4.46 21.68 11.57
N THR A 886 3.61 22.60 11.14
CA THR A 886 3.55 24.02 11.55
C THR A 886 2.77 24.18 12.86
N ASP A 887 2.93 25.31 13.55
CA ASP A 887 2.27 25.59 14.83
C ASP A 887 0.90 26.26 14.62
N PRO A 888 -0.23 25.62 14.99
CA PRO A 888 -1.57 26.16 14.78
C PRO A 888 -1.93 27.48 15.43
N ASP A 889 -1.04 28.03 16.25
CA ASP A 889 -1.24 29.31 16.90
C ASP A 889 -0.26 30.39 16.39
N ASP A 890 0.52 30.10 15.32
CA ASP A 890 1.60 30.93 14.77
C ASP A 890 1.57 30.98 13.23
N ASP A 891 1.44 32.17 12.63
CA ASP A 891 1.17 32.34 11.20
C ASP A 891 2.41 32.22 10.28
N ASP A 892 3.60 32.07 10.86
CA ASP A 892 4.92 31.94 10.21
C ASP A 892 5.84 31.08 11.11
N SER A 893 5.70 29.76 11.05
CA SER A 893 6.30 28.81 12.01
C SER A 893 7.83 28.77 12.01
N ASP A 894 8.49 29.30 10.98
CA ASP A 894 9.95 29.38 10.89
C ASP A 894 10.52 30.80 10.95
N ASP A 895 9.65 31.79 11.22
CA ASP A 895 9.96 33.21 11.41
C ASP A 895 10.73 33.83 10.22
N ASP A 896 10.48 33.38 8.99
CA ASP A 896 11.22 33.81 7.80
C ASP A 896 10.58 35.01 7.06
N GLY A 897 9.35 35.37 7.44
CA GLY A 897 8.54 36.44 6.87
C GLY A 897 7.52 36.01 5.83
N PHE A 898 7.34 34.71 5.58
CA PHE A 898 6.30 34.14 4.74
C PHE A 898 5.30 33.31 5.57
N LEU A 899 4.01 33.49 5.30
CA LEU A 899 2.98 32.72 6.01
C LEU A 899 3.01 31.25 5.59
N ASP A 900 2.88 30.33 6.55
CA ASP A 900 2.95 28.89 6.31
C ASP A 900 1.96 28.44 5.21
N GLY A 901 0.73 28.95 5.27
CA GLY A 901 -0.32 28.68 4.29
C GLY A 901 -0.06 29.26 2.92
N ARG A 902 0.67 30.37 2.81
CA ARG A 902 1.13 30.87 1.52
C ARG A 902 2.20 29.95 0.94
N GLU A 903 3.13 29.50 1.75
CA GLU A 903 4.22 28.64 1.31
C GLU A 903 3.71 27.30 0.82
N VAL A 904 2.85 26.64 1.61
CA VAL A 904 2.18 25.39 1.25
C VAL A 904 1.40 25.53 -0.06
N ASN A 905 0.59 26.58 -0.21
CA ASN A 905 -0.21 26.80 -1.42
C ASN A 905 0.63 27.02 -2.69
N ASN A 906 1.88 27.45 -2.53
CA ASN A 906 2.82 27.63 -3.64
C ASN A 906 3.84 26.48 -3.76
N GLY A 907 3.73 25.44 -2.94
CA GLY A 907 4.59 24.25 -2.97
C GLY A 907 5.95 24.40 -2.30
N PHE A 908 6.10 25.38 -1.41
CA PHE A 908 7.27 25.58 -0.56
C PHE A 908 7.12 24.87 0.79
N ASN A 909 8.18 24.84 1.59
CA ASN A 909 8.23 24.14 2.87
C ASN A 909 8.14 25.16 4.03
N PRO A 910 7.05 25.16 4.82
CA PRO A 910 6.77 26.17 5.86
C PRO A 910 7.59 26.01 7.15
N LEU A 911 8.70 25.26 7.09
CA LEU A 911 9.57 24.98 8.23
C LEU A 911 11.04 25.15 7.84
N SER A 912 11.31 25.80 6.71
CA SER A 912 12.65 26.10 6.26
C SER A 912 12.73 27.43 5.50
N GLY A 913 13.42 28.39 6.09
CA GLY A 913 13.61 29.74 5.54
C GLY A 913 13.81 29.78 4.02
N GLY A 914 12.79 30.26 3.32
CA GLY A 914 12.63 30.31 1.89
C GLY A 914 13.29 31.54 1.25
N ALA A 915 14.40 31.31 0.53
CA ALA A 915 14.81 32.22 -0.54
C ALA A 915 14.12 31.81 -1.86
N LEU A 916 13.50 32.79 -2.53
CA LEU A 916 12.86 32.73 -3.86
C LEU A 916 13.56 31.86 -4.91
#